data_AF-A0A9P3GWH3-F1
#
_entry.id   AF-A0A9P3GWH3-F1
#
_cell.length_a   1.000
_cell.length_b   1.000
_cell.length_c   1.000
_cell.angle_alpha   90.00
_cell.angle_beta   90.00
_cell.angle_gamma   90.00
#
_symmetry.space_group_name_H-M   'P 1'
#
loop_
_entity.id
_entity.type
_entity.pdbx_description
1 polymer ?
#
loop_
_entity_poly.entity_id
_entity_poly.type
_entity_poly.pdbx_seq_one_letter_code
_entity_poly.pdbx_strand_id
1 'polypeptide(L)'
;MHRNVTNLVCLAPGNVEMAPGRRVAQLLNIAFDMAAWETLGSLSNGATLCIRGKSSKEWQDVLRTVDIVIATPSIIARYHPSDYPNIKVLATAGEPCPQALADRWASAAHYYNSCGPTEITIVNTVQLHKVGDTMSIGAPTPNNNVYVLDENLAPVPIGQPGVMWAGGGGITRGYVDLPEKTAERYMRDPFADDGSFMFNTGDLGRWRPDGTLEHLGRVDDQVKIKGFRVELDGVSAAMQTSPLVKDAVAILIDGALWGFVTPADVNIDAVTEATQKVQPYYAVPTRWYALDELPHTANGKIDKRALKAAALAPPTPVIEEKIGEALSPSTASSSTEKVATVDAAFYAKGLYGDATPKTVSTPSIPPPVYQSDASISEKKLAYEQLPVVEKQPGNIWDGYEDDTIPDKTQGRLVRNLRHQVFSLYRRLFGVVFAANIAVLVATLARPGGADAQHLGLIVVANLFCAILMRQDYVINAFFTVACAVPISWPLFIRRTCARVYHIGGLHSGCAISGLVWLIAFTVQATKELLEKGKTSVATVAITYFILTLLVGIVLFAYPKNRSVHHDAFERTHRFLGWSATALVWCQVVLLTNDYKQPGQTLGNALVHAPPFWLVLIMTCSIILPWLRLRKVNVRSVVMSKHAVQMHFDYVTPTPGHFVRLSESPLVEWHGFACIPAPNEPGFSLVVSRAGDWTAEKIARPPTRLWVRGVPCFGVLRITPLFRRVVFVATGSGIGPCAPCLFARARPIRLLWTSPDVRQTFGDEFVDKILAHEPGAVIYDTRKHGKPDMVKLTYRLVKEFDAEAVCIISNQKLTQKVVYGMTSRGIPAFGAIWDS
;
A
#
# COMPACT_ATOMS: atom_id res chain seq x y z
N MET A 1 -16.19 0.50 16.72
CA MET A 1 -15.71 0.49 15.33
C MET A 1 -16.18 -0.74 14.54
N HIS A 2 -16.64 -1.84 15.18
CA HIS A 2 -17.05 -3.08 14.49
C HIS A 2 -18.51 -3.50 14.74
N ARG A 3 -19.39 -2.57 15.11
CA ARG A 3 -20.78 -2.87 15.51
C ARG A 3 -21.58 -3.58 14.42
N ASN A 4 -21.40 -3.18 13.15
CA ASN A 4 -22.12 -3.78 12.03
C ASN A 4 -21.83 -5.27 11.87
N VAL A 5 -20.55 -5.66 11.87
CA VAL A 5 -20.17 -7.06 11.69
C VAL A 5 -20.54 -7.92 12.89
N THR A 6 -20.40 -7.40 14.11
CA THR A 6 -20.84 -8.13 15.33
C THR A 6 -22.36 -8.31 15.36
N ASN A 7 -23.13 -7.35 14.82
CA ASN A 7 -24.58 -7.47 14.71
C ASN A 7 -24.96 -8.69 13.85
N LEU A 8 -24.30 -8.86 12.71
CA LEU A 8 -24.54 -9.99 11.85
C LEU A 8 -24.04 -11.31 12.45
N VAL A 9 -22.76 -11.38 12.82
CA VAL A 9 -22.13 -12.69 13.06
C VAL A 9 -22.40 -13.25 14.46
N CYS A 10 -22.88 -12.45 15.41
CA CYS A 10 -23.15 -12.90 16.78
C CYS A 10 -24.64 -13.19 17.06
N LEU A 11 -25.54 -12.87 16.13
CA LEU A 11 -26.99 -13.03 16.32
C LEU A 11 -27.56 -14.01 15.31
N ALA A 12 -28.50 -14.85 15.74
CA ALA A 12 -29.22 -15.74 14.84
C ALA A 12 -30.24 -14.95 13.98
N PRO A 13 -30.46 -15.33 12.71
CA PRO A 13 -29.83 -16.44 11.99
C PRO A 13 -28.48 -16.11 11.35
N GLY A 14 -27.97 -14.89 11.49
CA GLY A 14 -26.72 -14.43 10.88
C GLY A 14 -25.46 -15.16 11.34
N ASN A 15 -25.46 -15.73 12.55
CA ASN A 15 -24.37 -16.58 13.04
C ASN A 15 -24.32 -17.98 12.41
N VAL A 16 -25.32 -18.38 11.60
CA VAL A 16 -25.42 -19.66 10.88
C VAL A 16 -25.03 -20.89 11.72
N GLU A 17 -25.55 -20.93 12.95
CA GLU A 17 -25.32 -22.02 13.91
C GLU A 17 -23.85 -22.28 14.29
N MET A 18 -22.96 -21.31 14.04
CA MET A 18 -21.59 -21.38 14.56
C MET A 18 -21.61 -21.38 16.09
N ALA A 19 -20.87 -22.31 16.69
CA ALA A 19 -20.81 -22.53 18.13
C ALA A 19 -19.52 -23.30 18.51
N PRO A 20 -19.16 -23.37 19.81
CA PRO A 20 -18.08 -24.22 20.27
C PRO A 20 -18.25 -25.68 19.82
N GLY A 21 -17.16 -26.27 19.32
CA GLY A 21 -17.16 -27.65 18.80
C GLY A 21 -17.54 -27.79 17.32
N ARG A 22 -18.08 -26.74 16.67
CA ARG A 22 -18.33 -26.74 15.22
C ARG A 22 -17.07 -26.38 14.43
N ARG A 23 -16.90 -26.99 13.25
CA ARG A 23 -15.81 -26.74 12.31
C ARG A 23 -16.36 -26.02 11.08
N VAL A 24 -15.85 -24.83 10.79
CA VAL A 24 -16.28 -23.97 9.68
C VAL A 24 -15.21 -23.97 8.59
N ALA A 25 -15.60 -24.12 7.34
CA ALA A 25 -14.67 -23.98 6.23
C ALA A 25 -14.29 -22.50 5.99
N GLN A 26 -12.99 -22.23 5.83
CA GLN A 26 -12.49 -20.99 5.23
C GLN A 26 -12.16 -21.28 3.76
N LEU A 27 -13.08 -20.92 2.85
CA LEU A 27 -12.94 -21.22 1.42
C LEU A 27 -12.90 -19.97 0.54
N LEU A 28 -13.63 -18.93 0.92
CA LEU A 28 -13.78 -17.72 0.12
C LEU A 28 -12.50 -16.87 0.18
N ASN A 29 -12.26 -16.09 -0.87
CA ASN A 29 -11.13 -15.17 -0.89
C ASN A 29 -11.36 -14.07 0.14
N ILE A 30 -10.35 -13.73 0.95
CA ILE A 30 -10.43 -12.66 1.97
C ILE A 30 -10.77 -11.27 1.41
N ALA A 31 -10.63 -11.07 0.09
CA ALA A 31 -11.09 -9.86 -0.60
C ALA A 31 -12.62 -9.83 -0.86
N PHE A 32 -13.32 -10.94 -0.63
CA PHE A 32 -14.78 -11.02 -0.67
C PHE A 32 -15.32 -11.00 0.77
N ASP A 33 -16.27 -10.13 1.05
CA ASP A 33 -16.80 -9.87 2.39
C ASP A 33 -17.40 -11.12 3.06
N MET A 34 -17.97 -12.05 2.31
CA MET A 34 -18.40 -13.36 2.83
C MET A 34 -17.26 -14.18 3.48
N ALA A 35 -15.99 -13.98 3.12
CA ALA A 35 -14.87 -14.61 3.84
C ALA A 35 -14.71 -14.06 5.28
N ALA A 36 -15.16 -12.83 5.52
CA ALA A 36 -15.25 -12.28 6.87
C ALA A 36 -16.39 -12.95 7.66
N TRP A 37 -17.44 -13.46 6.99
CA TRP A 37 -18.48 -14.26 7.63
C TRP A 37 -17.92 -15.57 8.17
N GLU A 38 -17.13 -16.29 7.35
CA GLU A 38 -16.42 -17.51 7.76
C GLU A 38 -15.48 -17.21 8.94
N THR A 39 -14.63 -16.19 8.78
CA THR A 39 -13.51 -15.94 9.70
C THR A 39 -13.98 -15.33 11.01
N LEU A 40 -14.69 -14.19 10.95
CA LEU A 40 -15.12 -13.47 12.14
C LEU A 40 -16.29 -14.16 12.82
N GLY A 41 -17.18 -14.82 12.06
CA GLY A 41 -18.22 -15.66 12.63
C GLY A 41 -17.65 -16.79 13.46
N SER A 42 -16.64 -17.51 12.94
CA SER A 42 -16.01 -18.61 13.67
C SER A 42 -15.38 -18.13 14.97
N LEU A 43 -14.56 -17.06 14.90
CA LEU A 43 -13.85 -16.53 16.05
C LEU A 43 -14.79 -15.91 17.09
N SER A 44 -15.91 -15.30 16.68
CA SER A 44 -16.86 -14.65 17.59
C SER A 44 -17.78 -15.63 18.31
N ASN A 45 -18.03 -16.82 17.72
CA ASN A 45 -18.91 -17.84 18.27
C ASN A 45 -18.16 -19.06 18.83
N GLY A 46 -16.82 -19.03 18.90
CA GLY A 46 -16.01 -20.12 19.46
C GLY A 46 -15.88 -21.36 18.58
N ALA A 47 -16.22 -21.27 17.29
CA ALA A 47 -16.05 -22.37 16.34
C ALA A 47 -14.59 -22.48 15.86
N THR A 48 -14.24 -23.64 15.29
CA THR A 48 -12.92 -23.90 14.70
C THR A 48 -12.93 -23.55 13.21
N LEU A 49 -12.10 -22.59 12.80
CA LEU A 49 -11.92 -22.24 11.38
C LEU A 49 -10.92 -23.18 10.69
N CYS A 50 -11.36 -23.88 9.64
CA CYS A 50 -10.58 -24.87 8.90
C CYS A 50 -10.18 -24.33 7.52
N ILE A 51 -8.89 -24.13 7.29
CA ILE A 51 -8.37 -23.48 6.07
C ILE A 51 -8.29 -24.48 4.89
N ARG A 52 -8.81 -24.10 3.72
CA ARG A 52 -8.94 -24.94 2.51
C ARG A 52 -7.67 -25.55 1.87
N GLY A 53 -6.47 -25.28 2.39
CA GLY A 53 -5.21 -25.73 1.77
C GLY A 53 -4.88 -25.04 0.43
N LYS A 54 -3.85 -25.52 -0.28
CA LYS A 54 -3.35 -24.94 -1.54
C LYS A 54 -3.86 -25.67 -2.80
N SER A 55 -4.26 -26.93 -2.67
CA SER A 55 -4.69 -27.77 -3.78
C SER A 55 -6.15 -28.20 -3.67
N SER A 56 -6.77 -28.57 -4.80
CA SER A 56 -8.15 -29.08 -4.82
C SER A 56 -8.32 -30.35 -3.98
N LYS A 57 -7.27 -31.17 -3.86
CA LYS A 57 -7.28 -32.38 -3.02
C LYS A 57 -7.32 -32.02 -1.54
N GLU A 58 -6.43 -31.14 -1.09
CA GLU A 58 -6.43 -30.65 0.30
C GLU A 58 -7.77 -29.99 0.65
N TRP A 59 -8.37 -29.26 -0.29
CA TRP A 59 -9.69 -28.67 -0.08
C TRP A 59 -10.77 -29.74 0.13
N GLN A 60 -10.83 -30.77 -0.71
CA GLN A 60 -11.77 -31.88 -0.52
C GLN A 60 -11.55 -32.60 0.81
N ASP A 61 -10.28 -32.78 1.21
CA ASP A 61 -9.94 -33.38 2.50
C ASP A 61 -10.43 -32.52 3.68
N VAL A 62 -10.27 -31.21 3.61
CA VAL A 62 -10.82 -30.27 4.60
C VAL A 62 -12.34 -30.31 4.61
N LEU A 63 -12.98 -30.28 3.45
CA LEU A 63 -14.44 -30.27 3.29
C LEU A 63 -15.11 -31.51 3.90
N ARG A 64 -14.41 -32.66 3.92
CA ARG A 64 -14.88 -33.87 4.63
C ARG A 64 -14.85 -33.75 6.15
N THR A 65 -14.17 -32.75 6.72
CA THR A 65 -14.01 -32.60 8.17
C THR A 65 -14.82 -31.46 8.79
N VAL A 66 -15.54 -30.67 7.98
CA VAL A 66 -16.25 -29.47 8.46
C VAL A 66 -17.73 -29.74 8.67
N ASP A 67 -18.33 -29.00 9.60
CA ASP A 67 -19.76 -29.00 9.90
C ASP A 67 -20.51 -27.91 9.15
N ILE A 68 -19.84 -26.77 8.90
CA ILE A 68 -20.47 -25.55 8.36
C ILE A 68 -19.69 -25.06 7.14
N VAL A 69 -20.43 -24.80 6.05
CA VAL A 69 -19.89 -24.23 4.82
C VAL A 69 -20.66 -22.98 4.44
N ILE A 70 -19.94 -21.90 4.10
CA ILE A 70 -20.50 -20.67 3.54
C ILE A 70 -19.94 -20.55 2.12
N ALA A 71 -20.80 -20.48 1.10
CA ALA A 71 -20.36 -20.48 -0.30
C ALA A 71 -21.32 -19.71 -1.22
N THR A 72 -20.95 -19.51 -2.47
CA THR A 72 -21.92 -19.12 -3.50
C THR A 72 -22.60 -20.36 -4.09
N PRO A 73 -23.82 -20.23 -4.66
CA PRO A 73 -24.49 -21.32 -5.38
C PRO A 73 -23.58 -21.97 -6.43
N SER A 74 -22.85 -21.18 -7.22
CA SER A 74 -21.91 -21.66 -8.24
C SER A 74 -20.76 -22.53 -7.69
N ILE A 75 -20.29 -22.25 -6.47
CA ILE A 75 -19.24 -23.05 -5.83
C ILE A 75 -19.81 -24.38 -5.36
N ILE A 76 -20.94 -24.34 -4.64
CA ILE A 76 -21.49 -25.53 -4.00
C ILE A 76 -22.19 -26.49 -4.99
N ALA A 77 -22.60 -25.98 -6.17
CA ALA A 77 -23.16 -26.80 -7.25
C ALA A 77 -22.24 -27.94 -7.74
N ARG A 78 -20.93 -27.85 -7.46
CA ARG A 78 -19.92 -28.85 -7.84
C ARG A 78 -19.85 -30.04 -6.89
N TYR A 79 -20.53 -29.97 -5.75
CA TYR A 79 -20.46 -30.95 -4.68
C TYR A 79 -21.83 -31.56 -4.42
N HIS A 80 -21.85 -32.84 -4.05
CA HIS A 80 -23.07 -33.54 -3.70
C HIS A 80 -23.11 -33.81 -2.18
N PRO A 81 -24.24 -33.60 -1.50
CA PRO A 81 -24.32 -33.78 -0.04
C PRO A 81 -23.96 -35.20 0.43
N SER A 82 -24.22 -36.24 -0.38
CA SER A 82 -23.86 -37.63 -0.07
C SER A 82 -22.36 -37.84 0.16
N ASP A 83 -21.52 -37.03 -0.50
CA ASP A 83 -20.07 -37.18 -0.46
C ASP A 83 -19.47 -36.50 0.79
N TYR A 84 -20.25 -35.65 1.46
CA TYR A 84 -19.83 -34.82 2.59
C TYR A 84 -20.84 -34.87 3.75
N PRO A 85 -21.09 -36.06 4.34
CA PRO A 85 -22.14 -36.26 5.36
C PRO A 85 -21.90 -35.51 6.68
N ASN A 86 -20.70 -34.97 6.88
CA ASN A 86 -20.35 -34.18 8.06
C ASN A 86 -20.89 -32.74 7.99
N ILE A 87 -21.15 -32.22 6.79
CA ILE A 87 -21.74 -30.88 6.65
C ILE A 87 -23.17 -30.91 7.20
N LYS A 88 -23.41 -30.17 8.28
CA LYS A 88 -24.71 -30.02 8.93
C LYS A 88 -25.40 -28.71 8.58
N VAL A 89 -24.62 -27.70 8.20
CA VAL A 89 -25.13 -26.38 7.85
C VAL A 89 -24.44 -25.88 6.58
N LEU A 90 -25.24 -25.42 5.63
CA LEU A 90 -24.76 -24.78 4.41
C LEU A 90 -25.47 -23.44 4.23
N ALA A 91 -24.71 -22.35 4.20
CA ALA A 91 -25.23 -21.04 3.87
C ALA A 91 -24.76 -20.62 2.48
N THR A 92 -25.70 -20.18 1.63
CA THR A 92 -25.40 -19.57 0.34
C THR A 92 -25.80 -18.12 0.29
N ALA A 93 -24.93 -17.31 -0.30
CA ALA A 93 -25.23 -15.93 -0.65
C ALA A 93 -24.47 -15.54 -1.90
N GLY A 94 -24.64 -14.29 -2.33
CA GLY A 94 -23.87 -13.75 -3.43
C GLY A 94 -24.46 -14.04 -4.80
N GLU A 95 -25.35 -14.99 -5.04
CA GLU A 95 -26.07 -15.17 -6.32
C GLU A 95 -27.49 -15.72 -6.06
N PRO A 96 -28.44 -15.54 -6.99
CA PRO A 96 -29.69 -16.30 -6.93
C PRO A 96 -29.41 -17.81 -6.92
N CYS A 97 -29.99 -18.53 -5.96
CA CYS A 97 -29.81 -19.97 -5.87
C CYS A 97 -30.92 -20.72 -6.65
N PRO A 98 -30.57 -21.65 -7.55
CA PRO A 98 -31.54 -22.54 -8.16
C PRO A 98 -32.25 -23.42 -7.12
N GLN A 99 -33.59 -23.52 -7.19
CA GLN A 99 -34.39 -24.29 -6.25
C GLN A 99 -33.92 -25.75 -6.10
N ALA A 100 -33.63 -26.44 -7.21
CA ALA A 100 -33.14 -27.81 -7.18
C ALA A 100 -31.80 -27.97 -6.42
N LEU A 101 -30.94 -26.94 -6.44
CA LEU A 101 -29.69 -26.95 -5.67
C LEU A 101 -29.96 -26.80 -4.17
N ALA A 102 -30.85 -25.88 -3.81
CA ALA A 102 -31.25 -25.65 -2.43
C ALA A 102 -31.95 -26.87 -1.83
N ASP A 103 -32.96 -27.44 -2.52
CA ASP A 103 -33.70 -28.63 -2.08
C ASP A 103 -32.76 -29.83 -1.86
N ARG A 104 -31.82 -30.05 -2.79
CA ARG A 104 -30.83 -31.12 -2.66
C ARG A 104 -30.02 -31.01 -1.38
N TRP A 105 -29.50 -29.83 -1.05
CA TRP A 105 -28.71 -29.66 0.18
C TRP A 105 -29.59 -29.60 1.44
N ALA A 106 -30.78 -29.00 1.36
CA ALA A 106 -31.75 -28.95 2.45
C ALA A 106 -32.23 -30.35 2.88
N SER A 107 -32.16 -31.34 1.98
CA SER A 107 -32.48 -32.74 2.31
C SER A 107 -31.48 -33.41 3.27
N ALA A 108 -30.27 -32.86 3.39
CA ALA A 108 -29.17 -33.46 4.16
C ALA A 108 -28.56 -32.54 5.24
N ALA A 109 -28.80 -31.22 5.14
CA ALA A 109 -28.25 -30.20 6.02
C ALA A 109 -29.24 -29.05 6.19
N HIS A 110 -29.08 -28.23 7.23
CA HIS A 110 -29.78 -26.96 7.34
C HIS A 110 -29.26 -26.00 6.26
N TYR A 111 -30.12 -25.63 5.33
CA TYR A 111 -29.76 -24.80 4.18
C TYR A 111 -30.22 -23.36 4.38
N TYR A 112 -29.27 -22.44 4.50
CA TYR A 112 -29.54 -21.01 4.64
C TYR A 112 -29.36 -20.29 3.31
N ASN A 113 -30.44 -19.80 2.71
CA ASN A 113 -30.34 -18.88 1.57
C ASN A 113 -30.31 -17.44 2.08
N SER A 114 -29.31 -16.66 1.66
CA SER A 114 -29.06 -15.32 2.21
C SER A 114 -28.79 -14.30 1.11
N CYS A 115 -29.14 -13.05 1.34
CA CYS A 115 -28.88 -11.97 0.41
C CYS A 115 -28.51 -10.66 1.12
N GLY A 116 -27.49 -9.98 0.63
CA GLY A 116 -27.18 -8.62 0.99
C GLY A 116 -26.03 -8.06 0.14
N PRO A 117 -26.04 -6.75 -0.15
CA PRO A 117 -24.87 -6.07 -0.69
C PRO A 117 -23.79 -5.87 0.38
N THR A 118 -22.56 -5.60 -0.02
CA THR A 118 -21.45 -5.27 0.89
C THR A 118 -21.76 -4.06 1.76
N GLU A 119 -22.54 -3.12 1.23
CA GLU A 119 -22.94 -1.86 1.82
C GLU A 119 -23.85 -1.97 3.07
N ILE A 120 -24.44 -3.15 3.32
CA ILE A 120 -25.19 -3.50 4.55
C ILE A 120 -24.46 -4.59 5.36
N THR A 121 -23.15 -4.73 5.17
CA THR A 121 -22.29 -5.68 5.90
C THR A 121 -22.64 -7.15 5.64
N ILE A 122 -22.14 -7.67 4.52
CA ILE A 122 -22.15 -9.09 4.11
C ILE A 122 -23.54 -9.62 3.71
N VAL A 123 -24.50 -9.74 4.64
CA VAL A 123 -25.87 -10.19 4.35
C VAL A 123 -26.89 -9.36 5.10
N ASN A 124 -28.01 -9.06 4.44
CA ASN A 124 -29.13 -8.32 5.01
C ASN A 124 -30.29 -9.24 5.40
N THR A 125 -30.51 -10.27 4.61
CA THR A 125 -31.66 -11.19 4.72
C THR A 125 -31.17 -12.63 4.72
N VAL A 126 -31.83 -13.48 5.50
CA VAL A 126 -31.50 -14.90 5.65
C VAL A 126 -32.79 -15.72 5.78
N GLN A 127 -32.86 -16.84 5.07
CA GLN A 127 -33.92 -17.84 5.18
C GLN A 127 -33.32 -19.22 5.44
N LEU A 128 -33.86 -19.95 6.42
CA LEU A 128 -33.69 -21.40 6.47
C LEU A 128 -34.67 -22.06 5.50
N HIS A 129 -34.16 -22.56 4.37
CA HIS A 129 -34.94 -23.22 3.32
C HIS A 129 -35.28 -24.66 3.72
N LYS A 130 -36.50 -25.09 3.40
CA LYS A 130 -36.92 -26.49 3.54
C LYS A 130 -37.28 -27.06 2.17
N VAL A 131 -37.07 -28.36 2.02
CA VAL A 131 -37.35 -29.07 0.77
C VAL A 131 -38.81 -28.87 0.36
N GLY A 132 -39.02 -28.37 -0.86
CA GLY A 132 -40.34 -28.13 -1.42
C GLY A 132 -40.90 -26.72 -1.17
N ASP A 133 -40.27 -25.91 -0.32
CA ASP A 133 -40.62 -24.50 -0.18
C ASP A 133 -40.25 -23.73 -1.46
N THR A 134 -40.96 -22.62 -1.72
CA THR A 134 -40.55 -21.70 -2.80
C THR A 134 -39.35 -20.87 -2.35
N MET A 135 -38.30 -20.81 -3.19
CA MET A 135 -37.10 -20.03 -2.89
C MET A 135 -37.43 -18.57 -2.54
N SER A 136 -36.89 -18.07 -1.45
CA SER A 136 -36.93 -16.66 -1.05
C SER A 136 -35.56 -16.24 -0.52
N ILE A 137 -35.33 -14.95 -0.32
CA ILE A 137 -34.13 -14.46 0.40
C ILE A 137 -34.41 -14.26 1.90
N GLY A 138 -35.63 -14.57 2.35
CA GLY A 138 -36.02 -14.57 3.75
C GLY A 138 -36.44 -13.21 4.26
N ALA A 139 -36.19 -12.98 5.55
CA ALA A 139 -36.49 -11.73 6.24
C ALA A 139 -35.18 -11.05 6.69
N PRO A 140 -35.21 -9.76 7.03
CA PRO A 140 -34.04 -9.04 7.54
C PRO A 140 -33.43 -9.71 8.77
N THR A 141 -32.10 -9.73 8.86
CA THR A 141 -31.37 -10.15 10.06
C THR A 141 -31.61 -9.17 11.22
N PRO A 142 -31.37 -9.56 12.48
CA PRO A 142 -31.63 -8.68 13.62
C PRO A 142 -31.04 -7.28 13.47
N ASN A 143 -31.80 -6.28 13.90
CA ASN A 143 -31.45 -4.86 13.85
C ASN A 143 -31.25 -4.29 12.43
N ASN A 144 -31.59 -5.03 11.36
CA ASN A 144 -31.63 -4.51 9.99
C ASN A 144 -33.07 -4.39 9.50
N ASN A 145 -33.28 -3.49 8.53
CA ASN A 145 -34.55 -3.25 7.87
C ASN A 145 -34.42 -3.46 6.36
N VAL A 146 -35.52 -3.85 5.72
CA VAL A 146 -35.69 -3.80 4.26
C VAL A 146 -36.97 -3.05 3.95
N TYR A 147 -36.86 -2.03 3.12
CA TYR A 147 -38.01 -1.32 2.54
C TYR A 147 -38.11 -1.65 1.07
N VAL A 148 -39.32 -1.85 0.56
CA VAL A 148 -39.57 -2.01 -0.88
C VAL A 148 -40.33 -0.77 -1.31
N LEU A 149 -39.67 0.09 -2.08
CA LEU A 149 -40.13 1.45 -2.39
C LEU A 149 -40.40 1.63 -3.89
N ASP A 150 -41.33 2.53 -4.21
CA ASP A 150 -41.54 3.03 -5.56
C ASP A 150 -40.55 4.16 -5.93
N GLU A 151 -40.73 4.74 -7.10
CA GLU A 151 -39.92 5.86 -7.62
C GLU A 151 -40.03 7.16 -6.82
N ASN A 152 -41.09 7.31 -6.03
CA ASN A 152 -41.32 8.46 -5.14
C ASN A 152 -40.86 8.18 -3.70
N LEU A 153 -40.13 7.07 -3.47
CA LEU A 153 -39.70 6.59 -2.15
C LEU A 153 -40.87 6.25 -1.20
N ALA A 154 -42.05 5.94 -1.75
CA ALA A 154 -43.19 5.47 -0.96
C ALA A 154 -43.18 3.93 -0.85
N PRO A 155 -43.50 3.34 0.32
CA PRO A 155 -43.61 1.88 0.46
C PRO A 155 -44.70 1.30 -0.43
N VAL A 156 -44.37 0.23 -1.17
CA VAL A 156 -45.34 -0.48 -2.01
C VAL A 156 -46.16 -1.51 -1.19
N PRO A 157 -47.40 -1.82 -1.60
CA PRO A 157 -48.18 -2.90 -0.97
C PRO A 157 -47.49 -4.28 -1.07
N ILE A 158 -47.79 -5.17 -0.12
CA ILE A 158 -47.31 -6.57 -0.14
C ILE A 158 -47.69 -7.22 -1.48
N GLY A 159 -46.75 -7.95 -2.08
CA GLY A 159 -46.88 -8.61 -3.38
C GLY A 159 -46.51 -7.74 -4.58
N GLN A 160 -46.40 -6.42 -4.44
CA GLN A 160 -45.98 -5.53 -5.53
C GLN A 160 -44.45 -5.39 -5.59
N PRO A 161 -43.86 -5.36 -6.79
CA PRO A 161 -42.44 -5.13 -6.97
C PRO A 161 -42.07 -3.67 -6.70
N GLY A 162 -40.90 -3.46 -6.11
CA GLY A 162 -40.27 -2.14 -5.95
C GLY A 162 -38.77 -2.28 -5.71
N VAL A 163 -38.06 -1.15 -5.60
CA VAL A 163 -36.62 -1.14 -5.32
C VAL A 163 -36.40 -1.41 -3.84
N MET A 164 -35.51 -2.35 -3.53
CA MET A 164 -35.13 -2.66 -2.16
C MET A 164 -34.15 -1.62 -1.61
N TRP A 165 -34.47 -1.11 -0.43
CA TRP A 165 -33.62 -0.25 0.37
C TRP A 165 -33.29 -0.98 1.68
N ALA A 166 -32.02 -0.94 2.07
CA ALA A 166 -31.55 -1.53 3.31
C ALA A 166 -31.40 -0.45 4.38
N GLY A 167 -31.78 -0.75 5.62
CA GLY A 167 -31.61 0.15 6.77
C GLY A 167 -31.10 -0.59 8.01
N GLY A 168 -30.79 0.16 9.06
CA GLY A 168 -30.45 -0.39 10.38
C GLY A 168 -28.97 -0.64 10.65
N GLY A 169 -28.70 -1.51 11.63
CA GLY A 169 -27.40 -1.71 12.27
C GLY A 169 -26.30 -2.30 11.38
N GLY A 170 -26.64 -2.81 10.20
CA GLY A 170 -25.71 -3.32 9.19
C GLY A 170 -25.17 -2.24 8.25
N ILE A 171 -25.75 -1.03 8.25
CA ILE A 171 -25.41 0.02 7.28
C ILE A 171 -23.97 0.47 7.48
N THR A 172 -23.19 0.36 6.40
CA THR A 172 -21.80 0.80 6.40
C THR A 172 -21.71 2.33 6.34
N ARG A 173 -20.52 2.87 6.55
CA ARG A 173 -20.31 4.34 6.58
C ARG A 173 -20.33 5.00 5.19
N GLY A 174 -20.53 4.24 4.12
CA GLY A 174 -20.34 4.71 2.74
C GLY A 174 -19.01 4.29 2.13
N TYR A 175 -18.75 4.82 0.93
CA TYR A 175 -17.58 4.49 0.11
C TYR A 175 -16.35 5.32 0.53
N VAL A 176 -15.20 4.66 0.68
CA VAL A 176 -13.94 5.31 1.10
C VAL A 176 -13.52 6.35 0.08
N ASP A 177 -13.28 7.58 0.54
CA ASP A 177 -12.86 8.74 -0.27
C ASP A 177 -13.77 9.07 -1.47
N LEU A 178 -15.03 8.62 -1.42
CA LEU A 178 -16.04 8.84 -2.46
C LEU A 178 -17.36 9.38 -1.84
N PRO A 179 -17.35 10.61 -1.30
CA PRO A 179 -18.51 11.20 -0.65
C PRO A 179 -19.69 11.44 -1.60
N GLU A 180 -19.42 11.79 -2.86
CA GLU A 180 -20.46 11.99 -3.89
C GLU A 180 -21.19 10.69 -4.19
N LYS A 181 -20.45 9.62 -4.51
CA LYS A 181 -21.02 8.27 -4.71
C LYS A 181 -21.75 7.74 -3.46
N THR A 182 -21.28 8.14 -2.28
CA THR A 182 -21.97 7.80 -1.03
C THR A 182 -23.32 8.53 -0.95
N ALA A 183 -23.37 9.83 -1.22
CA ALA A 183 -24.60 10.61 -1.20
C ALA A 183 -25.62 10.17 -2.26
N GLU A 184 -25.19 9.59 -3.38
CA GLU A 184 -26.07 9.05 -4.43
C GLU A 184 -26.88 7.82 -3.98
N ARG A 185 -26.31 6.98 -3.12
CA ARG A 185 -26.91 5.69 -2.74
C ARG A 185 -27.30 5.61 -1.26
N TYR A 186 -26.75 6.47 -0.41
CA TYR A 186 -27.05 6.54 1.02
C TYR A 186 -27.82 7.82 1.33
N MET A 187 -28.95 7.68 2.02
CA MET A 187 -29.72 8.82 2.51
C MET A 187 -30.18 8.59 3.94
N ARG A 188 -30.64 9.66 4.62
CA ARG A 188 -31.28 9.49 5.92
C ARG A 188 -32.51 8.62 5.77
N ASP A 189 -32.66 7.66 6.67
CA ASP A 189 -33.82 6.77 6.70
C ASP A 189 -35.04 7.55 7.20
N PRO A 190 -36.04 7.85 6.34
CA PRO A 190 -37.22 8.60 6.74
C PRO A 190 -38.21 7.74 7.54
N PHE A 191 -38.00 6.43 7.59
CA PHE A 191 -38.84 5.48 8.33
C PHE A 191 -38.28 5.18 9.73
N ALA A 192 -37.11 5.74 10.05
CA ALA A 192 -36.48 5.64 11.36
C ALA A 192 -36.35 7.02 12.03
N ASP A 193 -36.86 7.14 13.25
CA ASP A 193 -36.83 8.41 14.02
C ASP A 193 -35.51 8.65 14.77
N ASP A 194 -34.42 7.96 14.39
CA ASP A 194 -33.14 7.99 15.08
C ASP A 194 -32.00 8.68 14.30
N GLY A 195 -32.31 9.19 13.10
CA GLY A 195 -31.34 9.84 12.22
C GLY A 195 -30.36 8.88 11.56
N SER A 196 -30.66 7.57 11.55
CA SER A 196 -29.90 6.56 10.82
C SER A 196 -29.99 6.77 9.30
N PHE A 197 -29.13 6.05 8.58
CA PHE A 197 -29.10 6.06 7.12
C PHE A 197 -29.68 4.76 6.57
N MET A 198 -30.28 4.85 5.39
CA MET A 198 -30.62 3.71 4.54
C MET A 198 -29.83 3.75 3.22
N PHE A 199 -29.66 2.60 2.59
CA PHE A 199 -28.90 2.38 1.37
C PHE A 199 -29.78 1.81 0.26
N ASN A 200 -29.75 2.42 -0.93
CA ASN A 200 -30.42 1.92 -2.12
C ASN A 200 -29.64 0.72 -2.69
N THR A 201 -30.20 -0.49 -2.62
CA THR A 201 -29.46 -1.69 -3.05
C THR A 201 -29.39 -1.84 -4.57
N GLY A 202 -30.30 -1.19 -5.30
CA GLY A 202 -30.52 -1.38 -6.74
C GLY A 202 -31.14 -2.73 -7.09
N ASP A 203 -31.51 -3.55 -6.11
CA ASP A 203 -32.20 -4.81 -6.33
C ASP A 203 -33.72 -4.57 -6.39
N LEU A 204 -34.40 -5.22 -7.33
CA LEU A 204 -35.84 -5.27 -7.39
C LEU A 204 -36.34 -6.43 -6.53
N GLY A 205 -37.33 -6.20 -5.70
CA GLY A 205 -37.93 -7.25 -4.87
C GLY A 205 -39.37 -6.96 -4.52
N ARG A 206 -40.00 -7.94 -3.84
CA ARG A 206 -41.33 -7.77 -3.27
C ARG A 206 -41.46 -8.55 -1.97
N TRP A 207 -42.24 -8.00 -1.05
CA TRP A 207 -42.71 -8.74 0.12
C TRP A 207 -43.74 -9.78 -0.28
N ARG A 208 -43.61 -10.99 0.25
CA ARG A 208 -44.63 -12.04 0.14
C ARG A 208 -45.59 -11.97 1.33
N PRO A 209 -46.82 -12.50 1.21
CA PRO A 209 -47.79 -12.53 2.31
C PRO A 209 -47.30 -13.26 3.56
N ASP A 210 -46.32 -14.16 3.43
CA ASP A 210 -45.70 -14.93 4.52
C ASP A 210 -44.60 -14.15 5.26
N GLY A 211 -44.34 -12.90 4.88
CA GLY A 211 -43.31 -12.06 5.50
C GLY A 211 -41.89 -12.34 5.00
N THR A 212 -41.73 -13.08 3.90
CA THR A 212 -40.44 -13.27 3.23
C THR A 212 -40.27 -12.37 2.01
N LEU A 213 -39.02 -12.14 1.59
CA LEU A 213 -38.68 -11.34 0.41
C LEU A 213 -38.37 -12.22 -0.78
N GLU A 214 -38.90 -11.82 -1.92
CA GLU A 214 -38.54 -12.36 -3.23
C GLU A 214 -37.64 -11.39 -3.97
N HIS A 215 -36.51 -11.87 -4.47
CA HIS A 215 -35.59 -11.10 -5.29
C HIS A 215 -35.95 -11.30 -6.78
N LEU A 216 -36.25 -10.20 -7.47
CA LEU A 216 -36.75 -10.18 -8.84
C LEU A 216 -35.69 -9.74 -9.88
N GLY A 217 -34.52 -9.28 -9.44
CA GLY A 217 -33.44 -8.83 -10.33
C GLY A 217 -32.82 -7.52 -9.86
N ARG A 218 -32.18 -6.80 -10.77
CA ARG A 218 -31.59 -5.47 -10.52
C ARG A 218 -32.12 -4.46 -11.52
N VAL A 219 -32.14 -3.19 -11.10
CA VAL A 219 -32.51 -2.06 -11.97
C VAL A 219 -31.32 -1.46 -12.72
N ASP A 220 -30.09 -1.78 -12.30
CA ASP A 220 -28.85 -1.34 -12.94
C ASP A 220 -28.12 -2.47 -13.68
N ASP A 221 -27.06 -2.11 -14.41
CA ASP A 221 -26.26 -3.01 -15.24
C ASP A 221 -25.24 -3.86 -14.44
N GLN A 222 -25.37 -3.89 -13.12
CA GLN A 222 -24.50 -4.67 -12.26
C GLN A 222 -24.87 -6.16 -12.36
N VAL A 223 -23.89 -7.00 -12.65
CA VAL A 223 -24.08 -8.44 -12.79
C VAL A 223 -23.22 -9.21 -11.79
N LYS A 224 -23.52 -10.51 -11.66
CA LYS A 224 -22.73 -11.42 -10.84
C LYS A 224 -22.18 -12.54 -11.71
N ILE A 225 -20.87 -12.70 -11.71
CA ILE A 225 -20.15 -13.68 -12.53
C ILE A 225 -19.35 -14.57 -11.59
N LYS A 226 -19.72 -15.85 -11.49
CA LYS A 226 -19.05 -16.83 -10.61
C LYS A 226 -19.02 -16.38 -9.14
N GLY A 227 -20.02 -15.64 -8.70
CA GLY A 227 -20.15 -15.09 -7.35
C GLY A 227 -19.57 -13.70 -7.16
N PHE A 228 -18.82 -13.18 -8.13
CA PHE A 228 -18.21 -11.87 -8.05
C PHE A 228 -19.13 -10.79 -8.60
N ARG A 229 -19.27 -9.69 -7.85
CA ARG A 229 -19.95 -8.48 -8.32
C ARG A 229 -19.10 -7.83 -9.42
N VAL A 230 -19.70 -7.64 -10.59
CA VAL A 230 -19.05 -7.02 -11.75
C VAL A 230 -19.93 -5.88 -12.24
N GLU A 231 -19.36 -4.68 -12.28
CA GLU A 231 -19.98 -3.51 -12.89
C GLU A 231 -19.64 -3.54 -14.40
N LEU A 232 -20.64 -3.78 -15.26
CA LEU A 232 -20.42 -3.93 -16.70
C LEU A 232 -19.85 -2.66 -17.35
N ASP A 233 -20.17 -1.48 -16.83
CA ASP A 233 -19.57 -0.22 -17.30
C ASP A 233 -18.07 -0.17 -17.00
N GLY A 234 -17.63 -0.73 -15.88
CA GLY A 234 -16.20 -0.86 -15.58
C GLY A 234 -15.48 -1.77 -16.56
N VAL A 235 -16.12 -2.88 -16.96
CA VAL A 235 -15.59 -3.76 -18.01
C VAL A 235 -15.55 -3.05 -19.35
N SER A 236 -16.60 -2.30 -19.69
CA SER A 236 -16.71 -1.51 -20.91
C SER A 236 -15.60 -0.46 -21.00
N ALA A 237 -15.40 0.31 -19.93
CA ALA A 237 -14.32 1.29 -19.82
C ALA A 237 -12.94 0.62 -19.90
N ALA A 238 -12.77 -0.57 -19.33
CA ALA A 238 -11.52 -1.32 -19.42
C ALA A 238 -11.21 -1.78 -20.85
N MET A 239 -12.22 -2.25 -21.61
CA MET A 239 -12.06 -2.55 -23.04
C MET A 239 -11.62 -1.32 -23.83
N GLN A 240 -12.18 -0.14 -23.53
CA GLN A 240 -11.80 1.13 -24.14
C GLN A 240 -10.38 1.62 -23.80
N THR A 241 -9.68 0.99 -22.86
CA THR A 241 -8.25 1.30 -22.61
C THR A 241 -7.33 0.75 -23.70
N SER A 242 -7.81 -0.16 -24.54
CA SER A 242 -7.05 -0.66 -25.69
C SER A 242 -6.92 0.43 -26.76
N PRO A 243 -5.70 0.73 -27.24
CA PRO A 243 -5.52 1.59 -28.38
C PRO A 243 -6.35 1.07 -29.57
N LEU A 244 -6.98 1.99 -30.31
CA LEU A 244 -7.82 1.72 -31.48
C LEU A 244 -9.28 1.28 -31.21
N VAL A 245 -9.68 0.97 -29.98
CA VAL A 245 -11.11 0.82 -29.65
C VAL A 245 -11.77 2.20 -29.63
N LYS A 246 -12.85 2.38 -30.39
CA LYS A 246 -13.68 3.60 -30.38
C LYS A 246 -14.75 3.52 -29.31
N ASP A 247 -15.59 2.50 -29.37
CA ASP A 247 -16.65 2.23 -28.40
C ASP A 247 -16.62 0.77 -27.94
N ALA A 248 -17.01 0.52 -26.70
CA ALA A 248 -17.15 -0.83 -26.19
C ALA A 248 -18.30 -0.96 -25.19
N VAL A 249 -18.96 -2.12 -25.20
CA VAL A 249 -20.03 -2.46 -24.25
C VAL A 249 -19.90 -3.90 -23.80
N ALA A 250 -19.91 -4.12 -22.49
CA ALA A 250 -19.96 -5.45 -21.89
C ALA A 250 -21.42 -5.85 -21.60
N ILE A 251 -21.78 -7.10 -21.93
CA ILE A 251 -23.11 -7.65 -21.67
C ILE A 251 -22.98 -9.09 -21.17
N LEU A 252 -23.75 -9.46 -20.14
CA LEU A 252 -23.91 -10.86 -19.74
C LEU A 252 -25.02 -11.52 -20.58
N ILE A 253 -24.68 -12.60 -21.31
CA ILE A 253 -25.60 -13.40 -22.14
C ILE A 253 -25.39 -14.86 -21.77
N ASP A 254 -26.46 -15.53 -21.32
CA ASP A 254 -26.46 -16.96 -20.92
C ASP A 254 -25.30 -17.38 -20.00
N GLY A 255 -24.97 -16.51 -19.03
CA GLY A 255 -23.90 -16.74 -18.06
C GLY A 255 -22.48 -16.51 -18.56
N ALA A 256 -22.29 -16.12 -19.83
CA ALA A 256 -21.02 -15.71 -20.40
C ALA A 256 -20.94 -14.19 -20.56
N LEU A 257 -19.79 -13.60 -20.24
CA LEU A 257 -19.54 -12.18 -20.44
C LEU A 257 -19.08 -11.93 -21.88
N TRP A 258 -19.83 -11.11 -22.60
CA TRP A 258 -19.56 -10.70 -23.98
C TRP A 258 -19.01 -9.27 -24.01
N GLY A 259 -17.98 -9.05 -24.82
CA GLY A 259 -17.43 -7.73 -25.15
C GLY A 259 -17.79 -7.36 -26.58
N PHE A 260 -18.58 -6.31 -26.74
CA PHE A 260 -18.89 -5.69 -28.04
C PHE A 260 -17.96 -4.51 -28.24
N VAL A 261 -17.26 -4.45 -29.37
CA VAL A 261 -16.21 -3.44 -29.61
C VAL A 261 -16.28 -2.89 -31.03
N THR A 262 -15.86 -1.63 -31.20
CA THR A 262 -15.72 -0.98 -32.51
C THR A 262 -14.31 -0.39 -32.66
N PRO A 263 -13.77 -0.27 -33.89
CA PRO A 263 -14.30 -0.74 -35.18
C PRO A 263 -14.17 -2.27 -35.38
N ALA A 264 -14.75 -2.82 -36.46
CA ALA A 264 -14.82 -4.27 -36.70
C ALA A 264 -13.45 -4.94 -36.88
N ASP A 265 -12.44 -4.18 -37.31
CA ASP A 265 -11.06 -4.63 -37.54
C ASP A 265 -10.17 -4.52 -36.29
N VAL A 266 -10.74 -4.22 -35.12
CA VAL A 266 -9.99 -4.12 -33.87
C VAL A 266 -9.39 -5.47 -33.45
N ASN A 267 -8.14 -5.44 -33.01
CA ASN A 267 -7.45 -6.64 -32.53
C ASN A 267 -7.98 -7.07 -31.16
N ILE A 268 -8.86 -8.08 -31.14
CA ILE A 268 -9.49 -8.62 -29.94
C ILE A 268 -8.48 -9.12 -28.89
N ASP A 269 -7.33 -9.66 -29.29
CA ASP A 269 -6.31 -10.11 -28.33
C ASP A 269 -5.72 -8.93 -27.58
N ALA A 270 -5.47 -7.81 -28.28
CA ALA A 270 -5.01 -6.57 -27.66
C ALA A 270 -6.07 -5.98 -26.71
N VAL A 271 -7.35 -6.02 -27.09
CA VAL A 271 -8.46 -5.57 -26.21
C VAL A 271 -8.59 -6.46 -24.98
N THR A 272 -8.44 -7.77 -25.16
CA THR A 272 -8.46 -8.75 -24.06
C THR A 272 -7.30 -8.50 -23.10
N GLU A 273 -6.08 -8.29 -23.61
CA GLU A 273 -4.89 -7.99 -22.80
C GLU A 273 -5.04 -6.66 -22.05
N ALA A 274 -5.56 -5.62 -22.71
CA ALA A 274 -5.84 -4.33 -22.07
C ALA A 274 -6.88 -4.47 -20.95
N THR A 275 -7.96 -5.21 -21.20
CA THR A 275 -9.00 -5.48 -20.20
C THR A 275 -8.43 -6.26 -19.01
N GLN A 276 -7.56 -7.26 -19.24
CA GLN A 276 -6.90 -8.05 -18.19
C GLN A 276 -5.95 -7.25 -17.30
N LYS A 277 -5.38 -6.14 -17.80
CA LYS A 277 -4.52 -5.25 -17.01
C LYS A 277 -5.28 -4.43 -15.98
N VAL A 278 -6.58 -4.21 -16.22
CA VAL A 278 -7.43 -3.31 -15.42
C VAL A 278 -8.47 -4.09 -14.60
N GLN A 279 -9.10 -5.09 -15.23
CA GLN A 279 -10.16 -5.89 -14.63
C GLN A 279 -9.62 -7.22 -14.09
N PRO A 280 -10.16 -7.71 -12.97
CA PRO A 280 -9.82 -9.05 -12.47
C PRO A 280 -10.25 -10.12 -13.49
N TYR A 281 -9.60 -11.28 -13.45
CA TYR A 281 -9.78 -12.36 -14.45
C TYR A 281 -11.23 -12.82 -14.68
N TYR A 282 -12.13 -12.62 -13.70
CA TYR A 282 -13.56 -12.98 -13.80
C TYR A 282 -14.43 -11.91 -14.47
N ALA A 283 -13.92 -10.68 -14.62
CA ALA A 283 -14.60 -9.54 -15.25
C ALA A 283 -14.04 -9.24 -16.65
N VAL A 284 -13.22 -10.14 -17.21
CA VAL A 284 -12.74 -10.07 -18.59
C VAL A 284 -13.73 -10.84 -19.48
N PRO A 285 -14.21 -10.26 -20.60
CA PRO A 285 -15.10 -10.97 -21.51
C PRO A 285 -14.49 -12.26 -22.05
N THR A 286 -15.32 -13.30 -22.11
CA THR A 286 -14.96 -14.63 -22.64
C THR A 286 -15.44 -14.85 -24.08
N ARG A 287 -16.27 -13.94 -24.57
CA ARG A 287 -16.83 -13.91 -25.91
C ARG A 287 -16.71 -12.49 -26.44
N TRP A 288 -16.47 -12.35 -27.74
CA TRP A 288 -16.22 -11.06 -28.37
C TRP A 288 -17.03 -10.93 -29.64
N TYR A 289 -17.46 -9.71 -29.94
CA TYR A 289 -18.16 -9.38 -31.17
C TYR A 289 -17.73 -7.98 -31.61
N ALA A 290 -16.97 -7.90 -32.72
CA ALA A 290 -16.51 -6.64 -33.29
C ALA A 290 -17.49 -6.12 -34.36
N LEU A 291 -17.79 -4.83 -34.34
CA LEU A 291 -18.75 -4.16 -35.23
C LEU A 291 -18.13 -2.87 -35.79
N ASP A 292 -18.61 -2.39 -36.92
CA ASP A 292 -18.24 -1.05 -37.40
C ASP A 292 -18.83 0.04 -36.49
N GLU A 293 -20.08 -0.12 -36.05
CA GLU A 293 -20.78 0.78 -35.13
C GLU A 293 -21.68 0.01 -34.15
N LEU A 294 -21.90 0.56 -32.96
CA LEU A 294 -22.86 0.01 -32.00
C LEU A 294 -24.28 0.46 -32.39
N PRO A 295 -25.29 -0.42 -32.36
CA PRO A 295 -26.67 -0.04 -32.64
C PRO A 295 -27.20 0.85 -31.51
N HIS A 296 -27.98 1.87 -31.88
CA HIS A 296 -28.63 2.79 -30.93
C HIS A 296 -30.15 2.70 -31.03
N THR A 297 -30.84 2.83 -29.90
CA THR A 297 -32.29 3.03 -29.79
C THR A 297 -32.70 4.40 -30.35
N ALA A 298 -34.01 4.59 -30.59
CA ALA A 298 -34.56 5.89 -31.03
C ALA A 298 -34.24 7.08 -30.10
N ASN A 299 -33.87 6.80 -28.84
CA ASN A 299 -33.47 7.78 -27.83
C ASN A 299 -31.94 7.99 -27.76
N GLY A 300 -31.17 7.47 -28.73
CA GLY A 300 -29.72 7.62 -28.82
C GLY A 300 -28.90 6.74 -27.85
N LYS A 301 -29.54 5.93 -27.00
CA LYS A 301 -28.84 4.96 -26.12
C LYS A 301 -28.48 3.69 -26.87
N ILE A 302 -27.38 3.03 -26.51
CA ILE A 302 -26.95 1.76 -27.11
C ILE A 302 -28.03 0.69 -26.94
N ASP A 303 -28.42 0.06 -28.04
CA ASP A 303 -29.44 -0.98 -28.08
C ASP A 303 -28.85 -2.34 -27.70
N LYS A 304 -28.81 -2.60 -26.39
CA LYS A 304 -28.36 -3.87 -25.82
C LYS A 304 -29.21 -5.07 -26.28
N ARG A 305 -30.47 -4.87 -26.72
CA ARG A 305 -31.31 -5.97 -27.24
C ARG A 305 -30.87 -6.35 -28.65
N ALA A 306 -30.61 -5.37 -29.51
CA ALA A 306 -30.07 -5.60 -30.84
C ALA A 306 -28.70 -6.31 -30.78
N LEU A 307 -27.82 -5.89 -29.85
CA LEU A 307 -26.52 -6.54 -29.63
C LEU A 307 -26.66 -8.00 -29.17
N LYS A 308 -27.58 -8.29 -28.24
CA LYS A 308 -27.87 -9.66 -27.80
C LYS A 308 -28.37 -10.54 -28.95
N ALA A 309 -29.26 -10.01 -29.79
CA ALA A 309 -29.77 -10.74 -30.95
C ALA A 309 -28.68 -11.02 -31.98
N ALA A 310 -27.79 -10.06 -32.26
CA ALA A 310 -26.66 -10.22 -33.17
C ALA A 310 -25.68 -11.30 -32.68
N ALA A 311 -25.36 -11.31 -31.38
CA ALA A 311 -24.48 -12.32 -30.78
C ALA A 311 -25.05 -13.75 -30.79
N LEU A 312 -26.38 -13.89 -30.88
CA LEU A 312 -27.08 -15.18 -30.89
C LEU A 312 -27.50 -15.64 -32.30
N ALA A 313 -27.20 -14.88 -33.35
CA ALA A 313 -27.51 -15.26 -34.73
C ALA A 313 -26.54 -16.34 -35.26
N PRO A 314 -27.01 -17.34 -36.04
CA PRO A 314 -26.13 -18.36 -36.63
C PRO A 314 -25.21 -17.73 -37.70
N PRO A 315 -23.95 -18.18 -37.84
CA PRO A 315 -23.03 -17.62 -38.82
C PRO A 315 -23.51 -17.91 -40.25
N THR A 316 -23.70 -16.85 -41.05
CA THR A 316 -24.01 -16.93 -42.49
C THR A 316 -22.82 -17.55 -43.22
N PRO A 317 -22.99 -18.58 -44.07
CA PRO A 317 -21.88 -19.16 -44.82
C PRO A 317 -21.36 -18.16 -45.85
N VAL A 318 -20.08 -17.81 -45.75
CA VAL A 318 -19.35 -17.07 -46.78
C VAL A 318 -19.15 -18.02 -47.98
N ILE A 319 -19.58 -17.57 -49.15
CA ILE A 319 -19.40 -18.26 -50.44
C ILE A 319 -17.91 -18.22 -50.79
N GLU A 320 -17.20 -19.35 -50.63
CA GLU A 320 -15.91 -19.57 -51.28
C GLU A 320 -16.17 -19.96 -52.74
N GLU A 321 -15.67 -19.15 -53.68
CA GLU A 321 -15.51 -19.55 -55.08
C GLU A 321 -14.53 -20.73 -55.17
N LYS A 322 -15.03 -21.89 -55.61
CA LYS A 322 -14.22 -22.91 -56.28
C LYS A 322 -14.92 -23.43 -57.52
N ILE A 323 -14.25 -23.23 -58.65
CA ILE A 323 -14.46 -23.95 -59.90
C ILE A 323 -14.06 -25.41 -59.69
N GLY A 324 -14.93 -26.35 -60.07
CA GLY A 324 -14.58 -27.78 -60.10
C GLY A 324 -15.79 -28.71 -60.06
N GLU A 325 -16.08 -29.32 -61.21
CA GLU A 325 -17.19 -30.19 -61.58
C GLU A 325 -17.51 -31.40 -60.67
N ALA A 326 -18.83 -31.58 -60.49
CA ALA A 326 -19.63 -32.78 -60.78
C ALA A 326 -19.65 -34.03 -59.87
N LEU A 327 -20.92 -34.43 -59.64
CA LEU A 327 -21.50 -35.76 -59.36
C LEU A 327 -21.74 -36.17 -57.90
N SER A 328 -23.04 -36.23 -57.60
CA SER A 328 -23.73 -36.77 -56.43
C SER A 328 -23.68 -38.30 -56.34
N PRO A 329 -23.98 -38.87 -55.16
CA PRO A 329 -25.19 -39.71 -55.10
C PRO A 329 -26.00 -39.68 -53.78
N SER A 330 -27.33 -39.76 -53.95
CA SER A 330 -28.26 -40.74 -53.34
C SER A 330 -28.42 -40.90 -51.81
N THR A 331 -29.61 -40.49 -51.35
CA THR A 331 -30.58 -41.05 -50.35
C THR A 331 -30.23 -42.20 -49.37
N ALA A 332 -30.62 -42.02 -48.09
CA ALA A 332 -31.45 -42.90 -47.20
C ALA A 332 -31.17 -42.58 -45.71
N SER A 333 -32.02 -41.87 -44.95
CA SER A 333 -33.24 -42.25 -44.19
C SER A 333 -33.06 -43.12 -42.91
N SER A 334 -33.38 -42.55 -41.74
CA SER A 334 -34.21 -43.08 -40.61
C SER A 334 -33.83 -42.32 -39.32
N SER A 335 -34.64 -41.36 -38.83
CA SER A 335 -35.91 -41.44 -38.09
C SER A 335 -35.74 -41.68 -36.58
N THR A 336 -36.02 -40.64 -35.78
CA THR A 336 -36.81 -40.72 -34.54
C THR A 336 -37.42 -39.35 -34.21
N GLU A 337 -38.73 -39.34 -34.00
CA GLU A 337 -39.60 -38.17 -33.82
C GLU A 337 -39.61 -37.56 -32.40
N LYS A 338 -39.56 -36.23 -32.39
CA LYS A 338 -40.43 -35.22 -31.73
C LYS A 338 -40.85 -35.32 -30.26
N VAL A 339 -40.55 -34.22 -29.53
CA VAL A 339 -41.47 -33.55 -28.59
C VAL A 339 -41.46 -32.05 -28.87
N ALA A 340 -42.63 -31.42 -28.72
CA ALA A 340 -43.06 -30.16 -29.30
C ALA A 340 -42.43 -28.87 -28.72
N THR A 341 -42.27 -27.91 -29.62
CA THR A 341 -41.94 -26.49 -29.40
C THR A 341 -43.14 -25.72 -28.83
N VAL A 342 -42.92 -24.92 -27.79
CA VAL A 342 -43.88 -23.91 -27.30
C VAL A 342 -43.48 -22.54 -27.85
N ASP A 343 -44.50 -21.81 -28.28
CA ASP A 343 -44.50 -20.68 -29.22
C ASP A 343 -44.03 -19.34 -28.60
N ALA A 344 -43.39 -18.51 -29.43
CA ALA A 344 -42.70 -17.27 -29.07
C ALA A 344 -43.61 -16.02 -29.09
N ALA A 345 -44.85 -16.13 -28.61
CA ALA A 345 -45.85 -15.06 -28.67
C ALA A 345 -46.12 -14.33 -27.33
N PHE A 346 -45.34 -14.57 -26.27
CA PHE A 346 -45.64 -14.03 -24.93
C PHE A 346 -45.06 -12.62 -24.65
N TYR A 347 -44.09 -12.12 -25.43
CA TYR A 347 -43.40 -10.85 -25.13
C TYR A 347 -43.83 -9.62 -25.94
N ALA A 348 -44.85 -9.73 -26.79
CA ALA A 348 -45.29 -8.63 -27.64
C ALA A 348 -46.72 -8.16 -27.28
N LYS A 349 -46.89 -7.49 -26.13
CA LYS A 349 -47.94 -6.46 -25.98
C LYS A 349 -47.71 -5.59 -24.75
N GLY A 350 -47.55 -4.29 -25.00
CA GLY A 350 -47.41 -3.26 -23.98
C GLY A 350 -48.71 -3.02 -23.22
N LEU A 351 -48.56 -2.66 -21.94
CA LEU A 351 -49.63 -2.20 -21.08
C LEU A 351 -49.57 -0.66 -21.01
N TYR A 352 -50.15 0.01 -22.00
CA TYR A 352 -50.75 1.34 -21.84
C TYR A 352 -51.91 1.48 -22.82
N GLY A 353 -53.04 1.95 -22.30
CA GLY A 353 -54.29 2.25 -22.99
C GLY A 353 -55.46 1.71 -22.16
N ASP A 354 -56.49 2.45 -21.77
CA ASP A 354 -56.83 3.86 -21.94
C ASP A 354 -57.83 4.18 -20.81
N ALA A 355 -57.68 5.30 -20.12
CA ALA A 355 -58.78 5.90 -19.36
C ALA A 355 -58.68 7.43 -19.45
N THR A 356 -59.71 8.01 -20.05
CA THR A 356 -59.90 9.41 -20.43
C THR A 356 -59.85 10.42 -19.27
N PRO A 357 -59.56 11.71 -19.58
CA PRO A 357 -59.12 12.71 -18.61
C PRO A 357 -60.28 13.42 -17.88
N LYS A 358 -60.09 13.72 -16.60
CA LYS A 358 -60.82 14.78 -15.89
C LYS A 358 -59.85 15.94 -15.62
N THR A 359 -60.19 17.09 -16.17
CA THR A 359 -59.53 18.39 -16.04
C THR A 359 -59.60 18.91 -14.61
N VAL A 360 -58.44 19.25 -14.03
CA VAL A 360 -58.33 20.32 -13.02
C VAL A 360 -57.12 21.17 -13.39
N SER A 361 -57.39 22.44 -13.63
CA SER A 361 -56.46 23.50 -14.01
C SER A 361 -55.62 23.99 -12.83
N THR A 362 -54.32 24.19 -13.03
CA THR A 362 -53.49 25.06 -12.20
C THR A 362 -52.63 25.99 -13.06
N PRO A 363 -52.39 27.23 -12.61
CA PRO A 363 -52.10 28.37 -13.48
C PRO A 363 -50.63 28.47 -13.89
N SER A 364 -50.42 28.97 -15.11
CA SER A 364 -49.13 29.42 -15.61
C SER A 364 -48.62 30.61 -14.81
N ILE A 365 -47.46 30.47 -14.18
CA ILE A 365 -46.67 31.60 -13.66
C ILE A 365 -45.44 31.74 -14.57
N PRO A 366 -45.18 32.92 -15.15
CA PRO A 366 -44.02 33.15 -16.01
C PRO A 366 -42.71 33.13 -15.19
N PRO A 367 -41.57 32.83 -15.81
CA PRO A 367 -40.29 32.76 -15.12
C PRO A 367 -39.91 34.17 -14.60
N PRO A 368 -39.59 34.34 -13.30
CA PRO A 368 -39.10 35.63 -12.83
C PRO A 368 -37.65 35.84 -13.24
N VAL A 369 -37.45 37.02 -13.83
CA VAL A 369 -36.21 37.66 -14.25
C VAL A 369 -35.26 37.85 -13.06
N TYR A 370 -33.98 37.50 -13.23
CA TYR A 370 -32.92 37.82 -12.29
C TYR A 370 -32.48 39.28 -12.47
N GLN A 371 -32.66 40.10 -11.44
CA GLN A 371 -31.90 41.33 -11.26
C GLN A 371 -31.34 41.42 -9.82
N SER A 372 -30.12 41.93 -9.78
CA SER A 372 -29.18 42.05 -8.67
C SER A 372 -29.60 43.03 -7.58
N ASP A 373 -29.35 42.70 -6.31
CA ASP A 373 -28.36 43.41 -5.47
C ASP A 373 -28.39 42.97 -4.00
N ALA A 374 -27.18 42.69 -3.47
CA ALA A 374 -26.67 42.78 -2.09
C ALA A 374 -27.43 42.09 -0.91
N SER A 375 -26.84 41.40 0.08
CA SER A 375 -25.44 41.03 0.42
C SER A 375 -25.45 40.22 1.76
N ILE A 376 -24.43 39.36 1.97
CA ILE A 376 -23.89 38.79 3.27
C ILE A 376 -24.70 37.62 3.89
N SER A 377 -24.18 36.43 4.23
CA SER A 377 -22.82 35.83 4.31
C SER A 377 -22.91 34.29 4.23
N GLU A 378 -22.18 33.68 3.30
CA GLU A 378 -21.83 32.24 3.35
C GLU A 378 -20.56 32.05 4.20
N LYS A 379 -20.51 30.96 4.99
CA LYS A 379 -19.25 30.34 5.43
C LYS A 379 -19.25 28.85 5.03
N LYS A 380 -18.70 28.59 3.84
CA LYS A 380 -18.27 27.28 3.33
C LYS A 380 -17.00 26.81 4.05
N LEU A 381 -16.92 25.53 4.41
CA LEU A 381 -15.65 24.82 4.59
C LEU A 381 -15.33 24.12 3.26
N ALA A 382 -14.60 24.82 2.41
CA ALA A 382 -14.13 24.36 1.11
C ALA A 382 -12.96 23.37 1.28
N TYR A 383 -13.02 22.23 0.59
CA TYR A 383 -11.81 21.61 0.04
C TYR A 383 -11.54 22.33 -1.27
N GLU A 384 -10.48 23.14 -1.31
CA GLU A 384 -9.98 23.74 -2.54
C GLU A 384 -9.67 22.64 -3.56
N GLN A 385 -10.45 22.59 -4.64
CA GLN A 385 -9.93 22.18 -5.93
C GLN A 385 -8.69 23.04 -6.18
N LEU A 386 -7.52 22.40 -6.30
CA LEU A 386 -6.35 23.08 -6.83
C LEU A 386 -6.73 23.61 -8.22
N PRO A 387 -6.39 24.87 -8.55
CA PRO A 387 -6.71 25.41 -9.86
C PRO A 387 -6.05 24.52 -10.91
N VAL A 388 -6.88 23.93 -11.77
CA VAL A 388 -6.44 23.51 -13.09
C VAL A 388 -6.11 24.82 -13.79
N VAL A 389 -4.83 25.18 -13.84
CA VAL A 389 -4.37 26.26 -14.71
C VAL A 389 -4.80 25.87 -16.12
N GLU A 390 -5.70 26.66 -16.70
CA GLU A 390 -6.04 26.57 -18.12
C GLU A 390 -4.74 26.59 -18.91
N LYS A 391 -4.50 25.53 -19.69
CA LYS A 391 -3.28 25.34 -20.47
C LYS A 391 -3.11 26.49 -21.47
N GLN A 392 -2.21 27.42 -21.16
CA GLN A 392 -1.42 28.07 -22.21
C GLN A 392 -0.50 27.01 -22.86
N PRO A 393 -0.15 27.14 -24.15
CA PRO A 393 0.75 26.22 -24.82
C PRO A 393 2.19 26.44 -24.28
N GLY A 394 2.56 25.72 -23.23
CA GLY A 394 3.87 25.81 -22.56
C GLY A 394 4.12 24.68 -21.55
N ASN A 395 5.37 24.51 -21.10
CA ASN A 395 5.70 23.60 -20.02
C ASN A 395 5.18 24.13 -18.68
N ILE A 396 4.88 23.24 -17.72
CA ILE A 396 4.34 23.59 -16.38
C ILE A 396 5.24 24.61 -15.64
N TRP A 397 6.53 24.60 -15.92
CA TRP A 397 7.53 25.45 -15.28
C TRP A 397 7.82 26.75 -16.02
N ASP A 398 7.17 27.03 -17.16
CA ASP A 398 7.44 28.25 -17.93
C ASP A 398 7.18 29.51 -17.08
N GLY A 399 7.99 30.56 -17.30
CA GLY A 399 7.95 31.81 -16.55
C GLY A 399 8.55 31.77 -15.13
N TYR A 400 9.00 30.61 -14.62
CA TYR A 400 9.54 30.54 -13.25
C TYR A 400 10.79 31.41 -13.04
N GLU A 401 11.52 31.72 -14.11
CA GLU A 401 12.72 32.56 -14.05
C GLU A 401 12.41 34.00 -13.63
N ASP A 402 11.17 34.46 -13.84
CA ASP A 402 10.69 35.78 -13.44
C ASP A 402 10.16 35.80 -11.98
N ASP A 403 9.95 34.63 -11.36
CA ASP A 403 9.38 34.54 -10.01
C ASP A 403 10.24 35.25 -8.97
N THR A 404 9.69 36.18 -8.22
CA THR A 404 10.42 36.77 -7.08
C THR A 404 10.40 35.82 -5.89
N ILE A 405 11.57 35.41 -5.38
CA ILE A 405 11.68 34.69 -4.12
C ILE A 405 11.81 35.68 -2.96
N PRO A 406 11.08 35.50 -1.85
CA PRO A 406 11.16 36.42 -0.72
C PRO A 406 12.56 36.39 -0.11
N ASP A 407 12.87 37.48 0.60
CA ASP A 407 14.07 37.55 1.42
C ASP A 407 14.05 36.52 2.54
N LYS A 408 15.24 36.23 3.05
CA LYS A 408 15.42 35.25 4.11
C LYS A 408 14.95 35.85 5.42
N THR A 409 14.30 35.05 6.24
CA THR A 409 13.61 35.52 7.46
C THR A 409 14.54 35.99 8.58
N GLN A 410 15.86 35.81 8.42
CA GLN A 410 16.85 36.12 9.45
C GLN A 410 18.11 36.75 8.82
N GLY A 411 18.73 37.66 9.56
CA GLY A 411 20.02 38.25 9.22
C GLY A 411 21.10 37.20 8.96
N ARG A 412 22.07 37.53 8.10
CA ARG A 412 23.11 36.60 7.63
C ARG A 412 23.86 35.91 8.77
N LEU A 413 24.19 36.63 9.84
CA LEU A 413 24.94 36.09 10.98
C LEU A 413 24.15 35.02 11.74
N VAL A 414 22.91 35.34 12.14
CA VAL A 414 22.02 34.40 12.84
C VAL A 414 21.73 33.16 11.99
N ARG A 415 21.46 33.35 10.69
CA ARG A 415 21.21 32.25 9.75
C ARG A 415 22.43 31.34 9.60
N ASN A 416 23.63 31.90 9.46
CA ASN A 416 24.86 31.12 9.35
C ASN A 416 25.12 30.33 10.64
N LEU A 417 24.95 30.95 11.82
CA LEU A 417 25.04 30.24 13.09
C LEU A 417 24.02 29.10 13.18
N ARG A 418 22.76 29.35 12.85
CA ARG A 418 21.68 28.37 13.01
C ARG A 418 21.77 27.20 12.04
N HIS A 419 22.09 27.45 10.77
CA HIS A 419 21.97 26.45 9.70
C HIS A 419 23.32 25.85 9.26
N GLN A 420 24.43 26.56 9.44
CA GLN A 420 25.77 26.07 9.07
C GLN A 420 26.56 25.61 10.30
N VAL A 421 26.63 26.44 11.35
CA VAL A 421 27.42 26.12 12.56
C VAL A 421 26.70 25.12 13.44
N PHE A 422 25.47 25.41 13.85
CA PHE A 422 24.61 24.56 14.67
C PHE A 422 23.62 23.76 13.81
N SER A 423 24.11 23.09 12.78
CA SER A 423 23.30 22.08 12.07
C SER A 423 22.80 21.03 13.07
N LEU A 424 21.65 20.38 12.80
CA LEU A 424 21.09 19.45 13.79
C LEU A 424 22.03 18.29 14.10
N TYR A 425 22.74 17.78 13.09
CA TYR A 425 23.81 16.81 13.28
C TYR A 425 24.82 17.29 14.34
N ARG A 426 25.30 18.54 14.24
CA ARG A 426 26.24 19.15 15.20
C ARG A 426 25.60 19.44 16.55
N ARG A 427 24.28 19.67 16.61
CA ARG A 427 23.55 19.79 17.89
C ARG A 427 23.47 18.46 18.60
N LEU A 428 23.12 17.37 17.91
CA LEU A 428 23.11 16.03 18.49
C LEU A 428 24.51 15.61 18.93
N PHE A 429 25.53 15.90 18.12
CA PHE A 429 26.93 15.77 18.52
C PHE A 429 27.22 16.59 19.80
N GLY A 430 26.80 17.85 19.83
CA GLY A 430 26.97 18.75 20.97
C GLY A 430 26.23 18.29 22.24
N VAL A 431 25.08 17.63 22.11
CA VAL A 431 24.37 17.01 23.25
C VAL A 431 25.19 15.87 23.84
N VAL A 432 25.74 14.99 22.99
CA VAL A 432 26.65 13.92 23.45
C VAL A 432 27.89 14.52 24.11
N PHE A 433 28.45 15.58 23.53
CA PHE A 433 29.60 16.26 24.09
C PHE A 433 29.28 16.89 25.45
N ALA A 434 28.16 17.61 25.59
CA ALA A 434 27.72 18.20 26.84
C ALA A 434 27.47 17.14 27.92
N ALA A 435 26.86 16.01 27.57
CA ALA A 435 26.70 14.87 28.47
C ALA A 435 28.07 14.34 28.94
N ASN A 436 29.04 14.20 28.04
CA ASN A 436 30.40 13.78 28.38
C ASN A 436 31.15 14.83 29.23
N ILE A 437 30.89 16.13 29.04
CA ILE A 437 31.43 17.19 29.92
C ILE A 437 30.81 17.09 31.32
N ALA A 438 29.51 16.83 31.43
CA ALA A 438 28.89 16.60 32.73
C ALA A 438 29.48 15.36 33.43
N VAL A 439 29.71 14.28 32.68
CA VAL A 439 30.43 13.10 33.19
C VAL A 439 31.85 13.48 33.61
N LEU A 440 32.59 14.26 32.82
CA LEU A 440 33.93 14.73 33.18
C LEU A 440 33.93 15.52 34.50
N VAL A 441 32.99 16.45 34.67
CA VAL A 441 32.86 17.22 35.91
C VAL A 441 32.56 16.30 37.10
N ALA A 442 31.64 15.35 36.94
CA ALA A 442 31.32 14.37 37.99
C ALA A 442 32.53 13.47 38.33
N THR A 443 33.29 13.06 37.32
CA THR A 443 34.50 12.25 37.45
C THR A 443 35.61 13.02 38.18
N LEU A 444 35.79 14.31 37.89
CA LEU A 444 36.77 15.18 38.57
C LEU A 444 36.34 15.56 39.99
N ALA A 445 35.03 15.69 40.24
CA ALA A 445 34.49 15.99 41.57
C ALA A 445 34.52 14.78 42.52
N ARG A 446 34.86 13.59 42.03
CA ARG A 446 34.88 12.36 42.82
C ARG A 446 36.02 12.39 43.86
N PRO A 447 35.74 12.13 45.14
CA PRO A 447 36.79 12.01 46.15
C PRO A 447 37.76 10.87 45.80
N GLY A 448 39.05 11.17 45.70
CA GLY A 448 40.08 10.20 45.30
C GLY A 448 40.39 10.14 43.79
N GLY A 449 39.73 10.96 42.96
CA GLY A 449 39.92 10.97 41.51
C GLY A 449 39.26 9.78 40.81
N ALA A 450 39.60 9.59 39.53
CA ALA A 450 39.07 8.51 38.70
C ALA A 450 40.14 7.48 38.40
N ASP A 451 39.90 6.25 38.81
CA ASP A 451 40.75 5.10 38.51
C ASP A 451 40.53 4.59 37.07
N ALA A 452 41.44 3.72 36.61
CA ALA A 452 41.35 3.13 35.28
C ALA A 452 40.02 2.36 35.10
N GLN A 453 39.54 1.64 36.12
CA GLN A 453 38.28 0.89 36.03
C GLN A 453 37.08 1.79 35.72
N HIS A 454 36.98 2.95 36.39
CA HIS A 454 35.89 3.90 36.15
C HIS A 454 35.97 4.55 34.77
N LEU A 455 37.17 4.98 34.35
CA LEU A 455 37.38 5.55 33.02
C LEU A 455 37.09 4.52 31.91
N GLY A 456 37.47 3.26 32.12
CA GLY A 456 37.20 2.16 31.19
C GLY A 456 35.70 1.95 30.95
N LEU A 457 34.86 2.07 31.98
CA LEU A 457 33.40 2.02 31.83
C LEU A 457 32.88 3.16 30.94
N ILE A 458 33.39 4.38 31.10
CA ILE A 458 32.97 5.55 30.30
C ILE A 458 33.34 5.36 28.82
N VAL A 459 34.53 4.81 28.55
CA VAL A 459 34.95 4.44 27.19
C VAL A 459 33.98 3.45 26.57
N VAL A 460 33.73 2.33 27.26
CA VAL A 460 32.85 1.25 26.76
C VAL A 460 31.42 1.75 26.56
N ALA A 461 30.90 2.60 27.44
CA ALA A 461 29.56 3.18 27.31
C ALA A 461 29.44 4.07 26.05
N ASN A 462 30.45 4.91 25.77
CA ASN A 462 30.48 5.71 24.55
C ASN A 462 30.57 4.84 23.29
N LEU A 463 31.44 3.82 23.27
CA LEU A 463 31.55 2.89 22.14
C LEU A 463 30.26 2.11 21.90
N PHE A 464 29.62 1.62 22.97
CA PHE A 464 28.31 0.98 22.94
C PHE A 464 27.26 1.88 22.27
N CYS A 465 27.11 3.12 22.74
CA CYS A 465 26.16 4.07 22.17
C CYS A 465 26.48 4.37 20.70
N ALA A 466 27.75 4.54 20.35
CA ALA A 466 28.16 4.78 18.97
C ALA A 466 27.71 3.65 18.04
N ILE A 467 27.98 2.40 18.41
CA ILE A 467 27.61 1.21 17.62
C ILE A 467 26.08 1.05 17.55
N LEU A 468 25.40 1.19 18.68
CA LEU A 468 23.94 0.99 18.77
C LEU A 468 23.16 1.95 17.85
N MET A 469 23.61 3.21 17.72
CA MET A 469 22.96 4.20 16.86
C MET A 469 23.05 3.89 15.35
N ARG A 470 23.90 2.94 14.95
CA ARG A 470 24.00 2.46 13.55
C ARG A 470 23.25 1.16 13.30
N GLN A 471 22.59 0.59 14.31
CA GLN A 471 21.87 -0.67 14.16
C GLN A 471 20.52 -0.50 13.47
N ASP A 472 20.21 -1.34 12.48
CA ASP A 472 19.02 -1.19 11.63
C ASP A 472 17.71 -1.19 12.43
N TYR A 473 17.58 -2.06 13.44
CA TYR A 473 16.40 -2.08 14.33
C TYR A 473 16.25 -0.82 15.16
N VAL A 474 17.36 -0.26 15.64
CA VAL A 474 17.36 0.95 16.46
C VAL A 474 16.97 2.14 15.60
N ILE A 475 17.55 2.24 14.40
CA ILE A 475 17.16 3.24 13.40
C ILE A 475 15.67 3.11 13.10
N ASN A 476 15.18 1.91 12.83
CA ASN A 476 13.77 1.68 12.53
C ASN A 476 12.85 2.04 13.70
N ALA A 477 13.24 1.74 14.93
CA ALA A 477 12.50 2.13 16.13
C ALA A 477 12.41 3.65 16.26
N PHE A 478 13.52 4.38 16.09
CA PHE A 478 13.52 5.84 16.12
C PHE A 478 12.59 6.44 15.06
N PHE A 479 12.69 5.96 13.82
CA PHE A 479 11.79 6.42 12.75
C PHE A 479 10.33 6.08 13.04
N THR A 480 10.06 4.89 13.58
CA THR A 480 8.69 4.47 13.93
C THR A 480 8.08 5.40 14.98
N VAL A 481 8.80 5.67 16.07
CA VAL A 481 8.33 6.58 17.13
C VAL A 481 8.20 8.01 16.61
N ALA A 482 9.22 8.54 15.93
CA ALA A 482 9.19 9.92 15.45
C ALA A 482 8.13 10.15 14.36
N CYS A 483 7.85 9.15 13.53
CA CYS A 483 6.87 9.25 12.45
C CYS A 483 5.44 8.84 12.88
N ALA A 484 5.24 8.40 14.13
CA ALA A 484 3.91 8.12 14.69
C ALA A 484 3.15 9.40 15.12
N VAL A 485 3.79 10.57 15.05
CA VAL A 485 3.16 11.85 15.41
C VAL A 485 2.01 12.17 14.45
N PRO A 486 0.79 12.43 14.95
CA PRO A 486 -0.37 12.64 14.10
C PRO A 486 -0.33 14.01 13.41
N ILE A 487 -0.96 14.10 12.23
CA ILE A 487 -1.05 15.33 11.41
C ILE A 487 -1.89 16.46 12.07
N SER A 488 -2.61 16.15 13.14
CA SER A 488 -3.34 17.12 13.96
C SER A 488 -2.40 17.94 14.84
N TRP A 489 -1.19 17.45 15.13
CA TRP A 489 -0.25 18.17 15.96
C TRP A 489 0.34 19.39 15.24
N PRO A 490 0.72 20.45 15.98
CA PRO A 490 1.33 21.64 15.40
C PRO A 490 2.54 21.31 14.50
N LEU A 491 2.65 22.03 13.37
CA LEU A 491 3.72 21.82 12.38
C LEU A 491 5.12 21.92 13.00
N PHE A 492 5.30 22.72 14.05
CA PHE A 492 6.60 22.84 14.71
C PHE A 492 7.05 21.55 15.43
N ILE A 493 6.11 20.73 15.90
CA ILE A 493 6.43 19.43 16.50
C ILE A 493 6.73 18.44 15.38
N ARG A 494 5.85 18.34 14.38
CA ARG A 494 6.01 17.45 13.22
C ARG A 494 7.33 17.68 12.48
N ARG A 495 7.70 18.94 12.23
CA ARG A 495 9.00 19.29 11.59
C ARG A 495 10.21 18.99 12.46
N THR A 496 10.05 18.87 13.78
CA THR A 496 11.14 18.50 14.71
C THR A 496 11.33 16.99 14.68
N CYS A 497 10.24 16.23 14.78
CA CYS A 497 10.23 14.77 14.67
C CYS A 497 10.74 14.29 13.29
N ALA A 498 10.40 15.00 12.21
CA ALA A 498 10.87 14.73 10.86
C ALA A 498 12.41 14.78 10.72
N ARG A 499 13.13 15.33 11.70
CA ARG A 499 14.59 15.40 11.68
C ARG A 499 15.29 14.17 12.26
N VAL A 500 14.54 13.10 12.56
CA VAL A 500 15.02 11.82 13.08
C VAL A 500 16.16 11.21 12.24
N TYR A 501 16.22 11.47 10.94
CA TYR A 501 17.28 10.96 10.07
C TYR A 501 18.69 11.52 10.37
N HIS A 502 18.84 12.49 11.29
CA HIS A 502 20.13 13.05 11.71
C HIS A 502 20.81 12.30 12.87
N ILE A 503 20.29 11.14 13.29
CA ILE A 503 20.87 10.29 14.35
C ILE A 503 22.36 9.95 14.16
N GLY A 504 22.91 10.07 12.94
CA GLY A 504 24.34 9.96 12.68
C GLY A 504 25.20 10.93 13.54
N GLY A 505 24.65 12.07 13.96
CA GLY A 505 25.34 12.99 14.87
C GLY A 505 25.58 12.39 16.26
N LEU A 506 24.68 11.52 16.74
CA LEU A 506 24.87 10.79 18.00
C LEU A 506 25.98 9.75 17.87
N HIS A 507 25.98 8.97 16.78
CA HIS A 507 27.03 8.00 16.49
C HIS A 507 28.42 8.66 16.52
N SER A 508 28.60 9.73 15.75
CA SER A 508 29.88 10.42 15.65
C SER A 508 30.27 11.13 16.95
N GLY A 509 29.29 11.70 17.67
CA GLY A 509 29.51 12.27 18.99
C GLY A 509 30.06 11.24 19.97
N CYS A 510 29.40 10.09 20.06
CA CYS A 510 29.82 9.00 20.95
C CYS A 510 31.16 8.40 20.53
N ALA A 511 31.43 8.23 19.22
CA ALA A 511 32.68 7.69 18.74
C ALA A 511 33.89 8.61 19.09
N ILE A 512 33.75 9.92 18.86
CA ILE A 512 34.82 10.89 19.16
C ILE A 512 34.99 11.04 20.68
N SER A 513 33.90 11.15 21.44
CA SER A 513 33.97 11.19 22.91
C SER A 513 34.60 9.91 23.47
N GLY A 514 34.27 8.74 22.93
CA GLY A 514 34.88 7.46 23.29
C GLY A 514 36.39 7.43 23.04
N LEU A 515 36.85 7.99 21.93
CA LEU A 515 38.29 8.12 21.64
C LEU A 515 38.99 9.06 22.63
N VAL A 516 38.40 10.21 22.95
CA VAL A 516 38.96 11.16 23.93
C VAL A 516 39.06 10.51 25.32
N TRP A 517 38.01 9.81 25.74
CA TRP A 517 38.04 9.06 27.00
C TRP A 517 39.03 7.91 26.97
N LEU A 518 39.24 7.25 25.82
CA LEU A 518 40.23 6.20 25.69
C LEU A 518 41.64 6.75 25.87
N ILE A 519 41.93 7.95 25.36
CA ILE A 519 43.21 8.63 25.60
C ILE A 519 43.39 8.88 27.11
N ALA A 520 42.37 9.44 27.77
CA ALA A 520 42.43 9.70 29.21
C ALA A 520 42.61 8.40 30.03
N PHE A 521 41.86 7.36 29.69
CA PHE A 521 42.01 6.03 30.28
C PHE A 521 43.41 5.46 30.05
N THR A 522 43.98 5.61 28.84
CA THR A 522 45.34 5.14 28.52
C THR A 522 46.37 5.82 29.41
N VAL A 523 46.28 7.15 29.56
CA VAL A 523 47.19 7.92 30.43
C VAL A 523 47.07 7.46 31.89
N GLN A 524 45.85 7.32 32.40
CA GLN A 524 45.62 6.89 33.78
C GLN A 524 46.09 5.44 34.02
N ALA A 525 45.78 4.52 33.11
CA ALA A 525 46.24 3.12 33.18
C ALA A 525 47.77 3.01 33.17
N THR A 526 48.45 3.81 32.33
CA THR A 526 49.92 3.89 32.31
C THR A 526 50.46 4.47 33.60
N LYS A 527 49.85 5.52 34.14
CA LYS A 527 50.24 6.11 35.44
C LYS A 527 50.13 5.08 36.55
N GLU A 528 49.01 4.39 36.65
CA GLU A 528 48.81 3.34 37.66
C GLU A 528 49.84 2.21 37.52
N LEU A 529 50.20 1.81 36.30
CA LEU A 529 51.24 0.81 36.09
C LEU A 529 52.61 1.29 36.63
N LEU A 530 52.99 2.54 36.35
CA LEU A 530 54.26 3.13 36.79
C LEU A 530 54.32 3.29 38.31
N GLU A 531 53.19 3.62 38.94
CA GLU A 531 53.06 3.77 40.39
C GLU A 531 52.87 2.42 41.12
N LYS A 532 53.00 1.27 40.41
CA LYS A 532 52.73 -0.08 40.94
C LYS A 532 51.32 -0.25 41.53
N GLY A 533 50.35 0.42 40.91
CA GLY A 533 48.92 0.30 41.18
C GLY A 533 48.33 -1.03 40.69
N LYS A 534 47.00 -1.08 40.56
CA LYS A 534 46.27 -2.32 40.25
C LYS A 534 46.37 -2.76 38.78
N THR A 535 46.62 -1.83 37.87
CA THR A 535 46.57 -2.08 36.43
C THR A 535 47.80 -2.84 35.93
N SER A 536 47.60 -3.92 35.17
CA SER A 536 48.66 -4.78 34.64
C SER A 536 49.27 -4.28 33.33
N VAL A 537 50.49 -4.76 33.03
CA VAL A 537 51.18 -4.48 31.75
C VAL A 537 50.34 -4.91 30.55
N ALA A 538 49.64 -6.05 30.67
CA ALA A 538 48.77 -6.58 29.62
C ALA A 538 47.60 -5.63 29.33
N THR A 539 46.94 -5.11 30.37
CA THR A 539 45.85 -4.12 30.22
C THR A 539 46.33 -2.87 29.50
N VAL A 540 47.48 -2.31 29.90
CA VAL A 540 48.07 -1.13 29.25
C VAL A 540 48.41 -1.41 27.79
N ALA A 541 49.09 -2.52 27.48
CA ALA A 541 49.47 -2.88 26.12
C ALA A 541 48.25 -3.00 25.19
N ILE A 542 47.22 -3.76 25.59
CA ILE A 542 45.98 -3.92 24.82
C ILE A 542 45.31 -2.57 24.57
N THR A 543 45.35 -1.68 25.55
CA THR A 543 44.76 -0.34 25.44
C THR A 543 45.45 0.51 24.38
N TYR A 544 46.77 0.50 24.30
CA TYR A 544 47.51 1.19 23.23
C TYR A 544 47.20 0.62 21.85
N PHE A 545 47.01 -0.70 21.72
CA PHE A 545 46.57 -1.30 20.46
C PHE A 545 45.18 -0.83 20.07
N ILE A 546 44.20 -0.85 20.98
CA ILE A 546 42.84 -0.34 20.71
C ILE A 546 42.90 1.13 20.28
N LEU A 547 43.67 1.96 20.99
CA LEU A 547 43.82 3.38 20.68
C LEU A 547 44.35 3.59 19.27
N THR A 548 45.39 2.84 18.88
CA THR A 548 45.98 2.90 17.53
C THR A 548 44.96 2.55 16.45
N LEU A 549 44.17 1.48 16.66
CA LEU A 549 43.13 1.06 15.71
C LEU A 549 42.02 2.11 15.59
N LEU A 550 41.54 2.66 16.70
CA LEU A 550 40.46 3.67 16.70
C LEU A 550 40.92 5.00 16.09
N VAL A 551 42.17 5.43 16.34
CA VAL A 551 42.76 6.59 15.65
C VAL A 551 42.81 6.33 14.15
N GLY A 552 43.26 5.14 13.73
CA GLY A 552 43.24 4.74 12.32
C GLY A 552 41.83 4.85 11.71
N ILE A 553 40.81 4.32 12.39
CA ILE A 553 39.42 4.44 11.95
C ILE A 553 39.00 5.89 11.76
N VAL A 554 39.29 6.79 12.72
CA VAL A 554 38.89 8.20 12.64
C VAL A 554 39.59 8.92 11.48
N LEU A 555 40.87 8.62 11.23
CA LEU A 555 41.62 9.20 10.12
C LEU A 555 41.02 8.81 8.76
N PHE A 556 40.65 7.53 8.58
CA PHE A 556 40.00 7.06 7.35
C PHE A 556 38.54 7.53 7.24
N ALA A 557 37.85 7.73 8.36
CA ALA A 557 36.49 8.26 8.40
C ALA A 557 36.41 9.76 8.09
N TYR A 558 37.54 10.46 7.96
CA TYR A 558 37.56 11.87 7.60
C TYR A 558 36.77 12.11 6.29
N PRO A 559 35.81 13.06 6.24
CA PRO A 559 34.85 13.15 5.14
C PRO A 559 35.46 13.22 3.74
N LYS A 560 36.60 13.91 3.59
CA LYS A 560 37.31 14.01 2.30
C LYS A 560 37.92 12.66 1.90
N ASN A 561 38.55 11.94 2.82
CA ASN A 561 39.17 10.65 2.54
C ASN A 561 38.11 9.60 2.22
N ARG A 562 37.06 9.58 3.03
CA ARG A 562 35.91 8.70 2.89
C ARG A 562 35.19 8.84 1.55
N SER A 563 34.94 10.07 1.10
CA SER A 563 34.22 10.33 -0.15
C SER A 563 35.04 10.02 -1.40
N VAL A 564 36.36 10.15 -1.33
CA VAL A 564 37.27 9.86 -2.45
C VAL A 564 37.63 8.37 -2.52
N HIS A 565 37.84 7.71 -1.38
CA HIS A 565 38.32 6.33 -1.29
C HIS A 565 37.32 5.44 -0.56
N HIS A 566 36.07 5.38 -1.05
CA HIS A 566 34.95 4.71 -0.39
C HIS A 566 35.26 3.24 -0.03
N ASP A 567 35.74 2.45 -0.98
CA ASP A 567 35.95 1.01 -0.77
C ASP A 567 37.13 0.73 0.17
N ALA A 568 38.18 1.54 0.08
CA ALA A 568 39.30 1.47 1.01
C ALA A 568 38.88 1.86 2.43
N PHE A 569 38.01 2.87 2.57
CA PHE A 569 37.40 3.23 3.84
C PHE A 569 36.56 2.06 4.39
N GLU A 570 35.67 1.47 3.59
CA GLU A 570 34.80 0.39 4.07
C GLU A 570 35.60 -0.83 4.55
N ARG A 571 36.62 -1.24 3.80
CA ARG A 571 37.49 -2.36 4.15
C ARG A 571 38.26 -2.08 5.43
N THR A 572 38.90 -0.92 5.51
CA THR A 572 39.70 -0.52 6.68
C THR A 572 38.82 -0.38 7.92
N HIS A 573 37.67 0.29 7.79
CA HIS A 573 36.77 0.50 8.92
C HIS A 573 36.22 -0.81 9.48
N ARG A 574 35.89 -1.78 8.62
CA ARG A 574 35.44 -3.12 9.05
C ARG A 574 36.54 -3.91 9.74
N PHE A 575 37.71 -4.03 9.10
CA PHE A 575 38.81 -4.82 9.64
C PHE A 575 39.27 -4.27 10.99
N LEU A 576 39.52 -2.96 11.06
CA LEU A 576 39.93 -2.30 12.29
C LEU A 576 38.82 -2.33 13.34
N GLY A 577 37.55 -2.21 12.93
CA GLY A 577 36.40 -2.26 13.85
C GLY A 577 36.21 -3.61 14.54
N TRP A 578 36.30 -4.72 13.79
CA TRP A 578 36.25 -6.07 14.37
C TRP A 578 37.46 -6.35 15.27
N SER A 579 38.66 -5.94 14.83
CA SER A 579 39.89 -6.07 15.62
C SER A 579 39.79 -5.29 16.93
N ALA A 580 39.31 -4.04 16.87
CA ALA A 580 39.09 -3.22 18.06
C ALA A 580 38.04 -3.84 19.00
N THR A 581 36.95 -4.39 18.47
CA THR A 581 35.90 -5.05 19.29
C THR A 581 36.46 -6.27 20.03
N ALA A 582 37.26 -7.10 19.36
CA ALA A 582 37.91 -8.25 19.99
C ALA A 582 38.91 -7.82 21.08
N LEU A 583 39.69 -6.77 20.83
CA LEU A 583 40.62 -6.24 21.83
C LEU A 583 39.89 -5.58 23.02
N VAL A 584 38.75 -4.94 22.81
CA VAL A 584 37.90 -4.40 23.89
C VAL A 584 37.38 -5.51 24.80
N TRP A 585 37.03 -6.69 24.25
CA TRP A 585 36.73 -7.87 25.07
C TRP A 585 37.92 -8.25 25.96
N CYS A 586 39.11 -8.38 25.37
CA CYS A 586 40.33 -8.68 26.12
C CYS A 586 40.59 -7.62 27.20
N GLN A 587 40.44 -6.34 26.86
CA GLN A 587 40.63 -5.22 27.78
C GLN A 587 39.66 -5.29 28.97
N VAL A 588 38.37 -5.55 28.73
CA VAL A 588 37.38 -5.66 29.82
C VAL A 588 37.69 -6.85 30.72
N VAL A 589 38.11 -7.99 30.16
CA VAL A 589 38.50 -9.17 30.95
C VAL A 589 39.73 -8.89 31.81
N LEU A 590 40.77 -8.30 31.22
CA LEU A 590 42.01 -7.97 31.92
C LEU A 590 41.79 -6.90 33.00
N LEU A 591 41.11 -5.80 32.67
CA LEU A 591 40.83 -4.72 33.62
C LEU A 591 39.93 -5.19 34.78
N THR A 592 38.97 -6.07 34.51
CA THR A 592 38.16 -6.69 35.58
C THR A 592 39.02 -7.59 36.46
N ASN A 593 39.97 -8.34 35.87
CA ASN A 593 40.89 -9.18 36.63
C ASN A 593 41.84 -8.37 37.51
N ASP A 594 42.32 -7.23 37.02
CA ASP A 594 43.19 -6.29 37.75
C ASP A 594 42.49 -5.69 38.98
N TYR A 595 41.18 -5.47 38.90
CA TYR A 595 40.39 -4.77 39.94
C TYR A 595 39.51 -5.67 40.82
N LYS A 596 39.43 -6.99 40.53
CA LYS A 596 38.61 -7.91 41.32
C LYS A 596 39.07 -8.00 42.77
N GLN A 597 38.14 -8.31 43.67
CA GLN A 597 38.49 -8.47 45.09
C GLN A 597 39.36 -9.72 45.31
N PRO A 598 40.29 -9.71 46.30
CA PRO A 598 41.03 -10.90 46.70
C PRO A 598 40.08 -12.06 47.04
N GLY A 599 40.35 -13.26 46.51
CA GLY A 599 39.48 -14.43 46.69
C GLY A 599 38.26 -14.50 45.75
N GLN A 600 37.92 -13.42 45.04
CA GLN A 600 36.86 -13.45 44.03
C GLN A 600 37.33 -14.14 42.75
N THR A 601 36.53 -15.09 42.25
CA THR A 601 36.75 -15.70 40.92
C THR A 601 36.52 -14.68 39.81
N LEU A 602 37.28 -14.78 38.71
CA LEU A 602 37.12 -13.88 37.56
C LEU A 602 35.72 -13.93 36.94
N GLY A 603 35.12 -15.13 36.82
CA GLY A 603 33.77 -15.29 36.27
C GLY A 603 32.71 -14.51 37.05
N ASN A 604 32.73 -14.60 38.38
CA ASN A 604 31.84 -13.82 39.24
C ASN A 604 32.06 -12.31 39.09
N ALA A 605 33.32 -11.87 39.02
CA ALA A 605 33.63 -10.44 38.80
C ALA A 605 33.09 -9.92 37.46
N LEU A 606 33.21 -10.72 36.38
CA LEU A 606 32.74 -10.34 35.04
C LEU A 606 31.22 -10.21 34.95
N VAL A 607 30.48 -11.16 35.51
CA VAL A 607 29.00 -11.14 35.48
C VAL A 607 28.44 -9.91 36.20
N HIS A 608 29.15 -9.40 37.20
CA HIS A 608 28.76 -8.18 37.92
C HIS A 608 29.39 -6.88 37.35
N ALA A 609 30.26 -6.98 36.34
CA ALA A 609 30.90 -5.81 35.72
C ALA A 609 29.99 -5.22 34.62
N PRO A 610 29.51 -3.96 34.76
CA PRO A 610 28.71 -3.33 33.70
C PRO A 610 29.37 -3.30 32.31
N PRO A 611 30.70 -3.06 32.18
CA PRO A 611 31.37 -3.10 30.88
C PRO A 611 31.21 -4.44 30.16
N PHE A 612 31.19 -5.57 30.87
CA PHE A 612 31.03 -6.89 30.27
C PHE A 612 29.71 -7.00 29.49
N TRP A 613 28.60 -6.57 30.10
CA TRP A 613 27.28 -6.59 29.46
C TRP A 613 27.15 -5.59 28.32
N LEU A 614 27.76 -4.40 28.45
CA LEU A 614 27.80 -3.42 27.37
C LEU A 614 28.56 -3.97 26.14
N VAL A 615 29.71 -4.63 26.36
CA VAL A 615 30.46 -5.29 25.28
C VAL A 615 29.69 -6.46 24.68
N LEU A 616 29.00 -7.25 25.50
CA LEU A 616 28.15 -8.33 25.00
C LEU A 616 27.06 -7.80 24.08
N ILE A 617 26.28 -6.81 24.52
CA ILE A 617 25.18 -6.25 23.73
C ILE A 617 25.72 -5.55 22.48
N MET A 618 26.83 -4.80 22.57
CA MET A 618 27.42 -4.15 21.39
C MET A 618 27.87 -5.20 20.36
N THR A 619 28.47 -6.30 20.82
CA THR A 619 28.95 -7.39 19.96
C THR A 619 27.77 -8.10 19.30
N CYS A 620 26.72 -8.43 20.05
CA CYS A 620 25.48 -8.98 19.50
C CYS A 620 24.86 -8.03 18.47
N SER A 621 24.89 -6.72 18.71
CA SER A 621 24.39 -5.71 17.77
C SER A 621 25.18 -5.72 16.46
N ILE A 622 26.51 -5.83 16.50
CA ILE A 622 27.35 -5.91 15.29
C ILE A 622 27.10 -7.22 14.53
N ILE A 623 26.95 -8.35 15.24
CA ILE A 623 26.76 -9.69 14.65
C ILE A 623 25.36 -9.86 14.07
N LEU A 624 24.32 -9.28 14.67
CA LEU A 624 22.91 -9.57 14.33
C LEU A 624 22.59 -9.41 12.83
N PRO A 625 23.04 -8.37 12.11
CA PRO A 625 22.82 -8.28 10.65
C PRO A 625 23.45 -9.43 9.87
N TRP A 626 24.58 -9.98 10.33
CA TRP A 626 25.29 -11.09 9.69
C TRP A 626 24.61 -12.44 9.90
N LEU A 627 23.88 -12.61 11.01
CA LEU A 627 23.01 -13.78 11.21
C LEU A 627 21.87 -13.84 10.18
N ARG A 628 21.57 -12.71 9.54
CA ARG A 628 20.60 -12.59 8.44
C ARG A 628 21.27 -12.41 7.08
N LEU A 629 22.57 -12.70 6.97
CA LEU A 629 23.27 -12.68 5.70
C LEU A 629 22.74 -13.81 4.81
N ARG A 630 22.23 -13.46 3.64
CA ARG A 630 21.75 -14.44 2.66
C ARG A 630 21.99 -13.95 1.25
N LYS A 631 22.20 -14.90 0.34
CA LYS A 631 22.29 -14.63 -1.09
C LYS A 631 20.90 -14.80 -1.68
N VAL A 632 20.35 -13.74 -2.26
CA VAL A 632 18.99 -13.69 -2.81
C VAL A 632 19.03 -13.65 -4.32
N ASN A 633 18.02 -14.22 -4.96
CA ASN A 633 17.85 -14.12 -6.40
C ASN A 633 17.44 -12.70 -6.79
N VAL A 634 17.92 -12.26 -7.94
CA VAL A 634 17.67 -10.93 -8.49
C VAL A 634 17.27 -11.08 -9.94
N ARG A 635 16.06 -10.59 -10.27
CA ARG A 635 15.66 -10.45 -11.66
C ARG A 635 16.00 -9.03 -12.10
N SER A 636 16.96 -8.89 -13.01
CA SER A 636 17.45 -7.60 -13.47
C SER A 636 16.90 -7.25 -14.85
N VAL A 637 16.45 -6.02 -15.04
CA VAL A 637 15.95 -5.45 -16.29
C VAL A 637 16.78 -4.22 -16.63
N VAL A 638 17.57 -4.29 -17.69
CA VAL A 638 18.39 -3.15 -18.14
C VAL A 638 17.48 -2.14 -18.81
N MET A 639 17.40 -0.94 -18.23
CA MET A 639 16.51 0.12 -18.73
C MET A 639 17.23 0.95 -19.80
N SER A 640 18.52 1.22 -19.59
CA SER A 640 19.35 2.01 -20.51
C SER A 640 20.84 1.75 -20.23
N LYS A 641 21.72 2.41 -21.00
CA LYS A 641 23.16 2.43 -20.69
C LYS A 641 23.49 3.09 -19.33
N HIS A 642 22.51 3.73 -18.69
CA HIS A 642 22.67 4.50 -17.45
C HIS A 642 21.90 3.95 -16.25
N ALA A 643 20.99 2.98 -16.44
CA ALA A 643 20.18 2.44 -15.36
C ALA A 643 19.79 0.97 -15.57
N VAL A 644 19.74 0.23 -14.47
CA VAL A 644 19.19 -1.14 -14.38
C VAL A 644 18.19 -1.19 -13.24
N GLN A 645 17.04 -1.81 -13.47
CA GLN A 645 16.06 -2.12 -12.44
C GLN A 645 16.27 -3.54 -11.95
N MET A 646 16.31 -3.73 -10.64
CA MET A 646 16.52 -5.02 -10.00
C MET A 646 15.30 -5.38 -9.16
N HIS A 647 14.74 -6.57 -9.34
CA HIS A 647 13.59 -7.08 -8.61
C HIS A 647 14.00 -8.17 -7.61
N PHE A 648 13.39 -8.12 -6.43
CA PHE A 648 13.63 -8.98 -5.28
C PHE A 648 12.28 -9.43 -4.69
N ASP A 649 12.22 -10.66 -4.17
CA ASP A 649 11.02 -11.31 -3.64
C ASP A 649 11.18 -11.81 -2.19
N TYR A 650 12.34 -11.56 -1.57
CA TYR A 650 12.69 -12.14 -0.26
C TYR A 650 12.06 -11.43 0.96
N VAL A 651 11.52 -10.22 0.76
CA VAL A 651 10.85 -9.40 1.78
C VAL A 651 9.99 -8.36 1.08
N THR A 652 8.90 -7.92 1.73
CA THR A 652 8.06 -6.81 1.25
C THR A 652 8.28 -5.57 2.11
N PRO A 653 9.07 -4.58 1.64
CA PRO A 653 9.31 -3.34 2.37
C PRO A 653 8.14 -2.36 2.24
N THR A 654 8.04 -1.40 3.16
CA THR A 654 7.13 -0.26 3.05
C THR A 654 7.80 0.96 2.40
N PRO A 655 7.04 1.92 1.85
CA PRO A 655 7.58 3.16 1.32
C PRO A 655 8.51 3.88 2.32
N GLY A 656 9.67 4.32 1.81
CA GLY A 656 10.74 4.93 2.60
C GLY A 656 11.78 3.95 3.12
N HIS A 657 11.69 2.64 2.86
CA HIS A 657 12.76 1.69 3.15
C HIS A 657 13.89 1.71 2.11
N PHE A 658 15.08 1.32 2.55
CA PHE A 658 16.21 0.96 1.71
C PHE A 658 16.82 -0.37 2.18
N VAL A 659 17.55 -1.03 1.30
CA VAL A 659 18.33 -2.24 1.57
C VAL A 659 19.79 -2.04 1.21
N ARG A 660 20.68 -2.83 1.81
CA ARG A 660 22.10 -2.87 1.45
C ARG A 660 22.38 -4.14 0.65
N LEU A 661 23.02 -3.97 -0.50
CA LEU A 661 23.39 -5.03 -1.44
C LEU A 661 24.90 -5.20 -1.45
N SER A 662 25.36 -6.41 -1.76
CA SER A 662 26.78 -6.71 -1.93
C SER A 662 26.97 -7.91 -2.85
N GLU A 663 28.03 -7.93 -3.63
CA GLU A 663 28.55 -9.15 -4.27
C GLU A 663 29.58 -9.85 -3.39
N SER A 664 30.35 -9.07 -2.65
CA SER A 664 31.41 -9.52 -1.76
C SER A 664 31.17 -8.96 -0.35
N PRO A 665 30.40 -9.67 0.51
CA PRO A 665 29.94 -9.19 1.82
C PRO A 665 31.05 -8.69 2.75
N LEU A 666 32.27 -9.21 2.59
CA LEU A 666 33.44 -8.84 3.38
C LEU A 666 34.15 -7.59 2.85
N VAL A 667 33.84 -7.14 1.63
CA VAL A 667 34.57 -6.08 0.90
C VAL A 667 33.74 -4.81 0.75
N GLU A 668 32.51 -4.90 0.23
CA GLU A 668 31.68 -3.73 -0.14
C GLU A 668 30.22 -3.90 0.32
N TRP A 669 29.53 -2.79 0.57
CA TRP A 669 28.07 -2.73 0.68
C TRP A 669 27.51 -1.44 0.07
N HIS A 670 26.43 -1.54 -0.72
CA HIS A 670 25.77 -0.40 -1.35
C HIS A 670 24.29 -0.29 -0.98
N GLY A 671 23.85 0.90 -0.54
CA GLY A 671 22.47 1.15 -0.12
C GLY A 671 21.57 1.65 -1.25
N PHE A 672 20.40 1.03 -1.43
CA PHE A 672 19.41 1.41 -2.45
C PHE A 672 17.99 1.42 -1.87
N ALA A 673 17.21 2.43 -2.24
CA ALA A 673 15.82 2.52 -1.82
C ALA A 673 14.96 1.45 -2.48
N CYS A 674 14.01 0.93 -1.71
CA CYS A 674 13.09 -0.11 -2.15
C CYS A 674 11.83 0.51 -2.74
N ILE A 675 11.42 0.01 -3.91
CA ILE A 675 10.19 0.30 -4.63
C ILE A 675 9.27 -0.93 -4.50
N PRO A 676 8.48 -1.03 -3.42
CA PRO A 676 7.53 -2.12 -3.27
C PRO A 676 6.49 -2.05 -4.38
N ALA A 677 6.13 -3.20 -4.92
CA ALA A 677 5.01 -3.30 -5.85
C ALA A 677 3.70 -3.27 -5.04
N PRO A 678 2.70 -2.47 -5.45
CA PRO A 678 1.40 -2.46 -4.77
C PRO A 678 0.80 -3.86 -4.78
N ASN A 679 0.44 -4.38 -3.61
CA ASN A 679 -0.23 -5.67 -3.44
C ASN A 679 0.52 -6.92 -3.96
N GLU A 680 1.82 -6.80 -4.28
CA GLU A 680 2.67 -7.92 -4.67
C GLU A 680 3.79 -8.16 -3.64
N PRO A 681 4.15 -9.42 -3.37
CA PRO A 681 5.28 -9.71 -2.51
C PRO A 681 6.60 -9.33 -3.21
N GLY A 682 7.35 -8.44 -2.57
CA GLY A 682 8.71 -8.11 -3.01
C GLY A 682 8.89 -6.62 -3.21
N PHE A 683 9.94 -6.26 -3.91
CA PHE A 683 10.24 -4.89 -4.31
C PHE A 683 11.19 -4.87 -5.50
N SER A 684 11.20 -3.74 -6.18
CA SER A 684 12.27 -3.41 -7.12
C SER A 684 13.12 -2.27 -6.59
N LEU A 685 14.24 -2.00 -7.23
CA LEU A 685 15.06 -0.81 -7.02
C LEU A 685 15.72 -0.42 -8.33
N VAL A 686 16.09 0.85 -8.45
CA VAL A 686 16.78 1.38 -9.63
C VAL A 686 18.24 1.66 -9.24
N VAL A 687 19.16 1.02 -9.95
CA VAL A 687 20.60 1.30 -9.87
C VAL A 687 20.97 2.15 -11.07
N SER A 688 21.44 3.37 -10.81
CA SER A 688 21.93 4.27 -11.86
C SER A 688 23.45 4.40 -11.82
N ARG A 689 24.04 4.69 -12.98
CA ARG A 689 25.50 4.82 -13.15
C ARG A 689 26.02 6.01 -12.35
N ALA A 690 26.65 5.73 -11.20
CA ALA A 690 27.24 6.73 -10.30
C ALA A 690 28.71 6.45 -9.93
N GLY A 691 29.15 5.20 -10.07
CA GLY A 691 30.53 4.77 -9.81
C GLY A 691 30.78 3.35 -10.33
N ASP A 692 31.98 2.83 -10.10
CA ASP A 692 32.48 1.60 -10.72
C ASP A 692 31.55 0.39 -10.49
N TRP A 693 31.16 0.13 -9.24
CA TRP A 693 30.24 -0.96 -8.90
C TRP A 693 28.90 -0.84 -9.64
N THR A 694 28.28 0.35 -9.62
CA THR A 694 26.99 0.59 -10.30
C THR A 694 27.09 0.49 -11.82
N ALA A 695 28.21 0.96 -12.40
CA ALA A 695 28.46 0.89 -13.83
C ALA A 695 28.63 -0.56 -14.27
N GLU A 696 29.33 -1.37 -13.47
CA GLU A 696 29.47 -2.80 -13.69
C GLU A 696 28.12 -3.52 -13.60
N LYS A 697 27.28 -3.23 -12.59
CA LYS A 697 25.96 -3.88 -12.47
C LYS A 697 25.01 -3.53 -13.61
N ILE A 698 25.18 -2.39 -14.28
CA ILE A 698 24.43 -2.06 -15.48
C ILE A 698 24.95 -2.84 -16.68
N ALA A 699 26.27 -2.95 -16.84
CA ALA A 699 26.90 -3.67 -17.96
C ALA A 699 26.73 -5.19 -17.85
N ARG A 700 26.78 -5.74 -16.63
CA ARG A 700 26.65 -7.15 -16.30
C ARG A 700 25.65 -7.31 -15.14
N PRO A 701 24.35 -7.33 -15.44
CA PRO A 701 23.32 -7.41 -14.42
C PRO A 701 23.43 -8.70 -13.58
N PRO A 702 23.46 -8.59 -12.24
CA PRO A 702 23.58 -9.76 -11.39
C PRO A 702 22.28 -10.55 -11.37
N THR A 703 22.40 -11.88 -11.24
CA THR A 703 21.29 -12.80 -11.00
C THR A 703 21.14 -13.15 -9.52
N ARG A 704 22.17 -12.90 -8.72
CA ARG A 704 22.19 -13.14 -7.27
C ARG A 704 23.03 -12.09 -6.56
N LEU A 705 22.52 -11.54 -5.46
CA LEU A 705 23.22 -10.58 -4.61
C LEU A 705 23.10 -10.97 -3.14
N TRP A 706 24.06 -10.55 -2.32
CA TRP A 706 23.99 -10.68 -0.88
C TRP A 706 23.22 -9.51 -0.27
N VAL A 707 22.39 -9.85 0.71
CA VAL A 707 21.69 -8.91 1.57
C VAL A 707 21.95 -9.28 3.02
N ARG A 708 21.93 -8.28 3.91
CA ARG A 708 22.07 -8.49 5.36
C ARG A 708 21.06 -7.65 6.14
N GLY A 709 20.80 -8.06 7.37
CA GLY A 709 19.93 -7.32 8.29
C GLY A 709 18.47 -7.25 7.83
N VAL A 710 17.83 -6.11 8.09
CA VAL A 710 16.44 -5.83 7.74
C VAL A 710 16.38 -4.56 6.88
N PRO A 711 15.34 -4.39 6.03
CA PRO A 711 15.09 -3.12 5.39
C PRO A 711 15.05 -1.98 6.41
N CYS A 712 15.74 -0.88 6.12
CA CYS A 712 15.96 0.21 7.06
C CYS A 712 15.27 1.48 6.55
N PHE A 713 14.70 2.30 7.44
CA PHE A 713 14.03 3.54 7.05
C PHE A 713 15.03 4.61 6.62
N GLY A 714 14.75 5.22 5.46
CA GLY A 714 15.41 6.41 4.95
C GLY A 714 14.58 7.69 5.20
N VAL A 715 15.12 8.82 4.75
CA VAL A 715 14.54 10.16 5.00
C VAL A 715 13.07 10.27 4.59
N LEU A 716 12.66 9.62 3.49
CA LEU A 716 11.29 9.73 2.98
C LEU A 716 10.24 8.98 3.81
N ARG A 717 10.67 8.25 4.85
CA ARG A 717 9.73 7.74 5.86
C ARG A 717 8.98 8.86 6.60
N ILE A 718 9.48 10.09 6.58
CA ILE A 718 8.87 11.23 7.26
C ILE A 718 7.64 11.79 6.53
N THR A 719 7.38 11.39 5.28
CA THR A 719 6.27 11.91 4.47
C THR A 719 4.90 11.89 5.18
N PRO A 720 4.51 10.83 5.92
CA PRO A 720 3.23 10.79 6.62
C PRO A 720 3.04 11.88 7.69
N LEU A 721 4.12 12.53 8.14
CA LEU A 721 4.08 13.64 9.09
C LEU A 721 3.52 14.93 8.50
N PHE A 722 3.29 15.02 7.19
CA PHE A 722 2.87 16.25 6.52
C PHE A 722 1.59 16.02 5.70
N ARG A 723 0.77 17.07 5.59
CA ARG A 723 -0.50 17.06 4.85
C ARG A 723 -0.27 17.15 3.34
N ARG A 724 0.67 17.99 2.91
CA ARG A 724 1.08 18.18 1.52
C ARG A 724 2.59 18.36 1.47
N VAL A 725 3.27 17.69 0.55
CA VAL A 725 4.75 17.71 0.46
C VAL A 725 5.20 17.93 -0.98
N VAL A 726 6.22 18.78 -1.18
CA VAL A 726 6.94 18.84 -2.45
C VAL A 726 8.13 17.89 -2.40
N PHE A 727 8.23 17.00 -3.38
CA PHE A 727 9.38 16.15 -3.60
C PHE A 727 10.29 16.75 -4.65
N VAL A 728 11.58 16.80 -4.37
CA VAL A 728 12.62 17.27 -5.30
C VAL A 728 13.59 16.12 -5.55
N ALA A 729 13.68 15.64 -6.77
CA ALA A 729 14.55 14.54 -7.16
C ALA A 729 15.47 14.98 -8.30
N THR A 730 16.73 14.51 -8.28
CA THR A 730 17.63 14.64 -9.43
C THR A 730 18.14 13.28 -9.88
N GLY A 731 18.06 12.99 -11.18
CA GLY A 731 18.48 11.72 -11.76
C GLY A 731 17.88 10.54 -10.99
N SER A 732 18.75 9.66 -10.49
CA SER A 732 18.38 8.46 -9.72
C SER A 732 17.71 8.72 -8.37
N GLY A 733 17.71 9.98 -7.91
CA GLY A 733 16.97 10.40 -6.72
C GLY A 733 15.47 10.18 -6.83
N ILE A 734 14.95 9.87 -8.02
CA ILE A 734 13.56 9.44 -8.23
C ILE A 734 13.27 8.07 -7.59
N GLY A 735 14.26 7.18 -7.48
CA GLY A 735 14.07 5.83 -6.96
C GLY A 735 13.49 5.82 -5.54
N PRO A 736 14.07 6.56 -4.58
CA PRO A 736 13.47 6.72 -3.25
C PRO A 736 12.11 7.41 -3.25
N CYS A 737 11.84 8.34 -4.18
CA CYS A 737 10.60 9.11 -4.25
C CYS A 737 9.42 8.29 -4.78
N ALA A 738 9.65 7.46 -5.80
CA ALA A 738 8.66 6.62 -6.47
C ALA A 738 7.77 5.79 -5.51
N PRO A 739 8.29 5.07 -4.49
CA PRO A 739 7.49 4.32 -3.52
C PRO A 739 6.43 5.18 -2.81
N CYS A 740 6.78 6.41 -2.45
CA CYS A 740 5.88 7.32 -1.74
C CYS A 740 4.83 7.91 -2.69
N LEU A 741 5.21 8.15 -3.95
CA LEU A 741 4.29 8.59 -5.01
C LEU A 741 3.27 7.49 -5.33
N PHE A 742 3.74 6.26 -5.53
CA PHE A 742 2.89 5.11 -5.88
C PHE A 742 1.95 4.72 -4.75
N ALA A 743 2.38 4.83 -3.49
CA ALA A 743 1.53 4.54 -2.34
C ALA A 743 0.37 5.53 -2.17
N ARG A 744 0.43 6.72 -2.79
CA ARG A 744 -0.59 7.80 -2.69
C ARG A 744 -1.09 8.11 -1.27
N ALA A 745 -0.26 7.83 -0.27
CA ALA A 745 -0.64 7.99 1.14
C ALA A 745 -0.86 9.46 1.53
N ARG A 746 -0.25 10.39 0.79
CA ARG A 746 -0.37 11.84 0.97
C ARG A 746 -0.31 12.54 -0.40
N PRO A 747 -0.95 13.71 -0.55
CA PRO A 747 -0.72 14.60 -1.69
C PRO A 747 0.76 14.99 -1.78
N ILE A 748 1.38 14.70 -2.93
CA ILE A 748 2.78 15.01 -3.21
C ILE A 748 2.87 15.72 -4.56
N ARG A 749 3.61 16.82 -4.64
CA ARG A 749 4.00 17.46 -5.90
C ARG A 749 5.45 17.14 -6.22
N LEU A 750 5.73 16.63 -7.42
CA LEU A 750 7.09 16.21 -7.80
C LEU A 750 7.78 17.26 -8.68
N LEU A 751 9.04 17.58 -8.34
CA LEU A 751 10.03 18.18 -9.23
C LEU A 751 11.13 17.15 -9.50
N TRP A 752 11.26 16.71 -10.75
CA TRP A 752 12.29 15.75 -11.16
C TRP A 752 13.15 16.32 -12.28
N THR A 753 14.46 16.44 -12.02
CA THR A 753 15.41 16.95 -13.02
C THR A 753 16.41 15.86 -13.42
N SER A 754 16.60 15.66 -14.72
CA SER A 754 17.59 14.73 -15.25
C SER A 754 17.96 15.09 -16.69
N PRO A 755 19.16 14.74 -17.18
CA PRO A 755 19.42 14.67 -18.62
C PRO A 755 18.49 13.64 -19.26
N ASP A 756 17.70 14.01 -20.28
CA ASP A 756 16.84 13.13 -21.08
C ASP A 756 16.17 12.01 -20.25
N VAL A 757 15.19 12.40 -19.43
CA VAL A 757 14.56 11.55 -18.41
C VAL A 757 14.06 10.21 -18.98
N ARG A 758 13.34 10.24 -20.11
CA ARG A 758 12.83 9.05 -20.79
C ARG A 758 13.94 8.16 -21.34
N GLN A 759 14.98 8.74 -21.94
CA GLN A 759 16.13 7.96 -22.42
C GLN A 759 16.90 7.29 -21.27
N THR A 760 16.95 7.94 -20.10
CA THR A 760 17.71 7.45 -18.96
C THR A 760 16.95 6.36 -18.18
N PHE A 761 15.65 6.56 -17.96
CA PHE A 761 14.84 5.72 -17.08
C PHE A 761 13.75 4.92 -17.79
N GLY A 762 13.61 5.03 -19.11
CA GLY A 762 12.61 4.32 -19.91
C GLY A 762 11.21 4.92 -19.82
N ASP A 763 10.44 4.79 -20.89
CA ASP A 763 9.09 5.36 -20.98
C ASP A 763 8.14 4.79 -19.93
N GLU A 764 8.14 3.47 -19.75
CA GLU A 764 7.26 2.79 -18.80
C GLU A 764 7.38 3.34 -17.36
N PHE A 765 8.61 3.60 -16.89
CA PHE A 765 8.83 4.12 -15.54
C PHE A 765 8.41 5.59 -15.42
N VAL A 766 8.68 6.40 -16.45
CA VAL A 766 8.30 7.81 -16.49
C VAL A 766 6.78 7.96 -16.58
N ASP A 767 6.12 7.15 -17.40
CA ASP A 767 4.67 7.14 -17.55
C ASP A 767 4.00 6.70 -16.25
N LYS A 768 4.56 5.72 -15.53
CA LYS A 768 4.09 5.37 -14.18
C LYS A 768 4.18 6.55 -13.21
N ILE A 769 5.26 7.34 -13.24
CA ILE A 769 5.38 8.54 -12.40
C ILE A 769 4.30 9.56 -12.78
N LEU A 770 4.14 9.86 -14.07
CA LEU A 770 3.15 10.84 -14.55
C LEU A 770 1.70 10.39 -14.32
N ALA A 771 1.42 9.09 -14.40
CA ALA A 771 0.10 8.54 -14.06
C ALA A 771 -0.23 8.68 -12.56
N HIS A 772 0.79 8.63 -11.69
CA HIS A 772 0.59 8.82 -10.25
C HIS A 772 0.60 10.28 -9.83
N GLU A 773 1.32 11.13 -10.56
CA GLU A 773 1.42 12.55 -10.30
C GLU A 773 1.43 13.36 -11.61
N PRO A 774 0.24 13.64 -12.19
CA PRO A 774 0.14 14.33 -13.49
C PRO A 774 0.69 15.76 -13.49
N GLY A 775 0.73 16.40 -12.32
CA GLY A 775 1.35 17.71 -12.12
C GLY A 775 2.85 17.65 -11.83
N ALA A 776 3.50 16.51 -12.06
CA ALA A 776 4.95 16.41 -11.90
C ALA A 776 5.68 17.33 -12.88
N VAL A 777 6.58 18.15 -12.35
CA VAL A 777 7.50 18.97 -13.13
C VAL A 777 8.70 18.10 -13.51
N ILE A 778 8.72 17.62 -14.75
CA ILE A 778 9.86 16.90 -15.32
C ILE A 778 10.71 17.90 -16.12
N TYR A 779 11.94 18.15 -15.68
CA TYR A 779 12.84 19.13 -16.28
C TYR A 779 14.04 18.47 -16.95
N ASP A 780 14.15 18.62 -18.27
CA ASP A 780 15.26 18.09 -19.06
C ASP A 780 16.46 19.04 -19.06
N THR A 781 17.50 18.63 -18.33
CA THR A 781 18.69 19.49 -18.17
C THR A 781 19.60 19.54 -19.40
N ARG A 782 19.46 18.63 -20.38
CA ARG A 782 20.20 18.76 -21.66
C ARG A 782 19.54 19.77 -22.57
N LYS A 783 18.21 19.80 -22.60
CA LYS A 783 17.44 20.69 -23.48
C LYS A 783 17.38 22.12 -22.94
N HIS A 784 17.21 22.29 -21.64
CA HIS A 784 16.90 23.59 -21.03
C HIS A 784 17.96 24.08 -20.03
N GLY A 785 19.14 23.45 -19.99
CA GLY A 785 20.19 23.80 -19.03
C GLY A 785 19.88 23.41 -17.59
N LYS A 786 20.63 23.93 -16.60
CA LYS A 786 20.39 23.62 -15.18
C LYS A 786 19.43 24.65 -14.57
N PRO A 787 18.27 24.25 -14.03
CA PRO A 787 17.31 25.19 -13.48
C PRO A 787 17.78 25.78 -12.14
N ASP A 788 17.25 26.94 -11.75
CA ASP A 788 17.34 27.39 -10.37
C ASP A 788 16.40 26.57 -9.48
N MET A 789 16.95 25.47 -8.97
CA MET A 789 16.25 24.53 -8.10
C MET A 789 15.61 25.18 -6.87
N VAL A 790 16.15 26.28 -6.33
CA VAL A 790 15.56 26.93 -5.15
C VAL A 790 14.28 27.66 -5.53
N LYS A 791 14.32 28.40 -6.64
CA LYS A 791 13.20 29.18 -7.17
C LYS A 791 12.06 28.29 -7.62
N LEU A 792 12.36 27.27 -8.41
CA LEU A 792 11.37 26.30 -8.88
C LEU A 792 10.74 25.49 -7.73
N THR A 793 11.53 25.08 -6.74
CA THR A 793 10.99 24.43 -5.54
C THR A 793 10.08 25.37 -4.75
N TYR A 794 10.45 26.65 -4.60
CA TYR A 794 9.64 27.63 -3.90
C TYR A 794 8.29 27.87 -4.59
N ARG A 795 8.29 27.99 -5.92
CA ARG A 795 7.07 28.09 -6.73
C ARG A 795 6.13 26.93 -6.44
N LEU A 796 6.63 25.70 -6.52
CA LEU A 796 5.84 24.51 -6.24
C LEU A 796 5.31 24.44 -4.80
N VAL A 797 6.08 24.90 -3.82
CA VAL A 797 5.61 24.99 -2.43
C VAL A 797 4.43 25.94 -2.32
N LYS A 798 4.44 27.06 -3.06
CA LYS A 798 3.35 28.04 -3.07
C LYS A 798 2.13 27.55 -3.83
N GLU A 799 2.30 27.06 -5.06
CA GLU A 799 1.21 26.55 -5.88
C GLU A 799 0.51 25.33 -5.26
N PHE A 800 1.27 24.48 -4.57
CA PHE A 800 0.74 23.27 -3.95
C PHE A 800 0.31 23.45 -2.48
N ASP A 801 0.54 24.63 -1.90
CA ASP A 801 0.39 24.89 -0.46
C ASP A 801 1.03 23.79 0.41
N ALA A 802 2.34 23.56 0.16
CA ALA A 802 3.06 22.46 0.79
C ALA A 802 3.57 22.82 2.18
N GLU A 803 3.37 21.92 3.15
CA GLU A 803 3.89 22.09 4.51
C GLU A 803 5.40 21.81 4.61
N ALA A 804 5.94 21.03 3.67
CA ALA A 804 7.33 20.60 3.68
C ALA A 804 7.87 20.28 2.28
N VAL A 805 9.20 20.30 2.18
CA VAL A 805 9.96 19.84 1.01
C VAL A 805 10.82 18.64 1.41
N CYS A 806 10.79 17.57 0.62
CA CYS A 806 11.73 16.46 0.72
C CYS A 806 12.60 16.39 -0.54
N ILE A 807 13.92 16.45 -0.39
CA ILE A 807 14.86 16.43 -1.51
C ILE A 807 15.78 15.20 -1.47
N ILE A 808 15.90 14.54 -2.63
CA ILE A 808 16.83 13.43 -2.89
C ILE A 808 17.70 13.81 -4.09
N SER A 809 18.94 14.21 -3.78
CA SER A 809 19.91 14.71 -4.75
C SER A 809 21.33 14.54 -4.23
N ASN A 810 22.34 14.87 -5.05
CA ASN A 810 23.71 15.03 -4.60
C ASN A 810 23.82 16.03 -3.43
N GLN A 811 24.87 15.86 -2.61
CA GLN A 811 25.08 16.62 -1.37
C GLN A 811 24.99 18.14 -1.55
N LYS A 812 25.69 18.70 -2.55
CA LYS A 812 25.76 20.16 -2.77
C LYS A 812 24.38 20.74 -3.05
N LEU A 813 23.62 20.09 -3.94
CA LEU A 813 22.30 20.57 -4.31
C LEU A 813 21.27 20.35 -3.19
N THR A 814 21.32 19.21 -2.51
CA THR A 814 20.52 18.94 -1.30
C THR A 814 20.72 20.04 -0.26
N GLN A 815 21.97 20.41 0.04
CA GLN A 815 22.28 21.52 0.96
C GLN A 815 21.75 22.85 0.45
N LYS A 816 21.90 23.16 -0.85
CA LYS A 816 21.41 24.40 -1.47
C LYS A 816 19.90 24.56 -1.30
N VAL A 817 19.11 23.53 -1.63
CA VAL A 817 17.64 23.58 -1.56
C VAL A 817 17.15 23.57 -0.11
N VAL A 818 17.67 22.67 0.74
CA VAL A 818 17.30 22.63 2.17
C VAL A 818 17.58 23.97 2.84
N TYR A 819 18.76 24.56 2.60
CA TYR A 819 19.09 25.88 3.12
C TYR A 819 18.19 26.97 2.52
N GLY A 820 17.96 26.92 1.20
CA GLY A 820 17.11 27.87 0.48
C GLY A 820 15.69 27.95 1.02
N MET A 821 15.10 26.80 1.35
CA MET A 821 13.75 26.68 1.91
C MET A 821 13.72 27.01 3.41
N THR A 822 14.60 26.39 4.22
CA THR A 822 14.57 26.56 5.69
C THR A 822 14.93 27.98 6.14
N SER A 823 15.79 28.68 5.39
CA SER A 823 16.08 30.10 5.64
C SER A 823 14.92 31.05 5.30
N ARG A 824 13.85 30.52 4.70
CA ARG A 824 12.60 31.21 4.37
C ARG A 824 11.41 30.68 5.16
N GLY A 825 11.67 29.94 6.24
CA GLY A 825 10.63 29.40 7.12
C GLY A 825 9.96 28.11 6.63
N ILE A 826 10.28 27.63 5.43
CA ILE A 826 9.70 26.40 4.86
C ILE A 826 10.47 25.19 5.38
N PRO A 827 9.82 24.22 6.06
CA PRO A 827 10.46 22.96 6.44
C PRO A 827 10.99 22.23 5.21
N ALA A 828 12.27 21.90 5.20
CA ALA A 828 12.87 21.11 4.14
C ALA A 828 13.83 20.06 4.69
N PHE A 829 13.79 18.88 4.09
CA PHE A 829 14.49 17.68 4.54
C PHE A 829 15.16 17.03 3.36
N GLY A 830 16.34 16.48 3.57
CA GLY A 830 17.04 15.75 2.54
C GLY A 830 18.11 14.88 3.16
N ALA A 831 18.25 13.67 2.64
CA ALA A 831 19.37 12.83 2.99
C ALA A 831 20.63 13.50 2.43
N ILE A 832 21.35 14.20 3.29
CA ILE A 832 22.77 14.44 3.07
C ILE A 832 23.37 13.06 3.21
N TRP A 833 23.84 12.47 2.12
CA TRP A 833 24.57 11.21 2.12
C TRP A 833 25.78 11.36 3.05
N ASP A 834 25.55 11.04 4.33
CA ASP A 834 26.51 10.97 5.42
C ASP A 834 26.62 9.50 5.86
N SER A 835 26.23 8.58 4.95
CA SER A 835 26.33 7.15 5.16
C SER A 835 27.76 6.81 5.39
#